data_AF-A0AAX6I479-F1
#
_entry.id   AF-A0AAX6I479-F1
#
_cell.length_a   1.000
_cell.length_b   1.000
_cell.length_c   1.000
_cell.angle_alpha   90.00
_cell.angle_beta   90.00
_cell.angle_gamma   90.00
#
_symmetry.space_group_name_H-M   'P 1'
#
loop_
_entity.id
_entity.type
_entity.pdbx_description
1 polymer ?
#
loop_
_entity_poly.entity_id
_entity_poly.type
_entity_poly.pdbx_seq_one_letter_code
_entity_poly.pdbx_strand_id
1 'polypeptide(L)'
;MVGNPRMAEVIGRSIKELAYYIIAFLQMTEDQVHAWSVDANQYVADEDDVTYSCRVSGSLLLEEMVNAYGGEGIDSVIEAAQKRFTESCHAKLAGSADWWKLREASLFALVSISELLFEAQESRFTNVSLGNLLDQMITEDMGAGVHEYPFLHARAFSAVSKFSTLISRRVSDQFLYAAIQAIALDVPPPVKVGACRVLCQLLLQSNQETFRPHLMGLFSSLTDLLKKASDETLHLVLETLQTAVKAGHELSTSIEPMLSPVILDLWVQHVSDPFVSIDAVEVLEAIKNAPGCIRPLVSRILPAVGPILEKPLQQPDGLVAGSLDLVTMILKNAPGDVVKAVFDVCFNSVIQVILRSDDHGEMQNATECLAAFLSGGRQELLAWGGDADFTMRSLLNAASRLLDPDLESSGSLFVGSYVLQLILHLPSQMAPHMRELVTAVVRRMQSCQIAALKSSLVVILARLVHLSSPGVDQFINLLLTLPAKDHENSLSYVLSEWTKIQGEIQGAYQIKVTTSALALLLATRHLELAKINVQGHLIKTSTGITTRSKAKLAPDQWTIIPLPAKIFSLLSDTLVEIQEQVLDNDEEDSDWEEVSESDNGVGVPQDILYSSSIPSNLNPSVEHLDAMAKVFNESDDDNYEDDLMKVDPINEMKLHVFLKNFFVDLSKSDRSLFGYLCQNLTDAQRNAVEKVVSQ
;
A
#
# COMPACT_ATOMS: atom_id res chain seq x y z
N MET A 1 11.80 23.98 21.44
CA MET A 1 12.90 24.57 22.27
C MET A 1 14.24 23.95 21.94
N VAL A 2 14.29 22.66 21.59
CA VAL A 2 15.53 21.97 21.23
C VAL A 2 16.17 22.50 19.93
N GLY A 3 15.39 23.00 18.98
CA GLY A 3 15.92 23.69 17.79
C GLY A 3 16.69 25.01 18.07
N ASN A 4 16.75 25.50 19.31
CA ASN A 4 17.62 26.62 19.68
C ASN A 4 18.87 26.09 20.42
N PRO A 5 20.08 26.26 19.87
CA PRO A 5 21.29 25.62 20.40
C PRO A 5 21.64 26.02 21.83
N ARG A 6 21.28 27.24 22.26
CA ARG A 6 21.52 27.69 23.64
C ARG A 6 20.54 27.07 24.64
N MET A 7 19.30 26.85 24.22
CA MET A 7 18.30 26.20 25.06
C MET A 7 18.52 24.69 25.09
N ALA A 8 18.98 24.10 23.98
CA ALA A 8 19.36 22.70 23.90
C ALA A 8 20.47 22.36 24.91
N GLU A 9 21.48 23.22 25.08
CA GLU A 9 22.53 22.99 26.09
C GLU A 9 21.97 22.98 27.52
N VAL A 10 21.02 23.87 27.83
CA VAL A 10 20.40 23.93 29.17
C VAL A 10 19.54 22.70 29.44
N ILE A 11 18.74 22.27 28.45
CA ILE A 11 17.90 21.08 28.56
C ILE A 11 18.78 19.82 28.69
N GLY A 12 19.86 19.72 27.91
CA GLY A 12 20.79 18.59 27.96
C GLY A 12 21.37 18.37 29.36
N ARG A 13 21.69 19.44 30.09
CA ARG A 13 22.23 19.34 31.47
C ARG A 13 21.23 18.76 32.49
N SER A 14 19.93 18.79 32.20
CA SER A 14 18.86 18.31 33.08
C SER A 14 18.03 17.20 32.44
N ILE A 15 18.52 16.57 31.37
CA ILE A 15 17.76 15.61 30.57
C ILE A 15 17.31 14.38 31.37
N LYS A 16 18.15 13.90 32.30
CA LYS A 16 17.81 12.81 33.23
C LYS A 16 16.66 13.15 34.17
N GLU A 17 16.66 14.37 34.70
CA GLU A 17 15.63 14.87 35.60
C GLU A 17 14.33 15.12 34.83
N LEU A 18 14.44 15.66 33.63
CA LEU A 18 13.34 15.90 32.72
C LEU A 18 12.65 14.57 32.36
N ALA A 19 13.38 13.55 31.91
CA ALA A 19 12.85 12.21 31.65
C ALA A 19 12.09 11.64 32.86
N TYR A 20 12.67 11.76 34.06
CA TYR A 20 12.06 11.30 35.31
C TYR A 20 10.73 11.99 35.64
N TYR A 21 10.61 13.30 35.38
CA TYR A 21 9.36 14.03 35.58
C TYR A 21 8.34 13.77 34.47
N ILE A 22 8.78 13.65 33.21
CA ILE A 22 7.90 13.32 32.10
C ILE A 22 7.19 11.99 32.35
N ILE A 23 7.92 10.93 32.74
CA ILE A 23 7.31 9.62 33.07
C ILE A 23 6.25 9.76 34.17
N ALA A 24 6.40 10.70 35.11
CA ALA A 24 5.39 10.96 36.13
C ALA A 24 4.08 11.52 35.54
N PHE A 25 4.19 12.39 34.53
CA PHE A 25 3.07 12.97 33.79
C PHE A 25 2.40 11.99 32.84
N LEU A 26 3.06 10.87 32.53
CA LEU A 26 2.45 9.82 31.71
C LEU A 26 1.43 8.99 32.49
N GLN A 27 1.42 9.02 33.83
CA GLN A 27 0.50 8.20 34.61
C GLN A 27 -0.97 8.42 34.23
N MET A 28 -1.72 7.32 34.18
CA MET A 28 -3.16 7.35 33.96
C MET A 28 -3.86 8.14 35.06
N THR A 29 -4.74 9.06 34.66
CA THR A 29 -5.61 9.79 35.59
C THR A 29 -6.78 8.93 36.04
N GLU A 30 -7.42 9.28 37.16
CA GLU A 30 -8.66 8.60 37.59
C GLU A 30 -9.77 8.69 36.53
N ASP A 31 -9.86 9.83 35.83
CA ASP A 31 -10.86 10.04 34.78
C ASP A 31 -10.60 9.10 33.59
N GLN A 32 -9.34 8.92 33.19
CA GLN A 32 -8.95 7.96 32.15
C GLN A 32 -9.24 6.51 32.58
N VAL A 33 -8.85 6.15 33.80
CA VAL A 33 -9.12 4.82 34.37
C VAL A 33 -10.62 4.54 34.38
N HIS A 34 -11.44 5.51 34.77
CA HIS A 34 -12.89 5.36 34.78
C HIS A 34 -13.46 5.23 33.37
N ALA A 35 -13.10 6.15 32.46
CA ALA A 35 -13.59 6.16 31.08
C ALA A 35 -13.28 4.83 30.37
N TRP A 36 -12.02 4.40 30.40
CA TRP A 36 -11.55 3.17 29.75
C TRP A 36 -12.05 1.88 30.42
N SER A 37 -12.49 1.95 31.68
CA SER A 37 -13.11 0.80 32.35
C SER A 37 -14.56 0.59 31.92
N VAL A 38 -15.24 1.66 31.49
CA VAL A 38 -16.66 1.64 31.09
C VAL A 38 -16.79 1.48 29.58
N ASP A 39 -15.84 2.01 28.81
CA ASP A 39 -15.84 2.00 27.35
C ASP A 39 -14.51 1.44 26.80
N ALA A 40 -14.56 0.24 26.26
CA ALA A 40 -13.41 -0.42 25.66
C ALA A 40 -13.05 0.16 24.29
N ASN A 41 -14.01 0.72 23.55
CA ASN A 41 -13.76 1.36 22.26
C ASN A 41 -12.99 2.65 22.48
N GLN A 42 -13.37 3.46 23.48
CA GLN A 42 -12.61 4.64 23.86
C GLN A 42 -11.18 4.28 24.30
N TYR A 43 -10.99 3.13 24.97
CA TYR A 43 -9.64 2.69 25.35
C TYR A 43 -8.78 2.32 24.13
N VAL A 44 -9.33 1.61 23.15
CA VAL A 44 -8.62 1.29 21.90
C VAL A 44 -8.30 2.58 21.13
N ALA A 45 -9.31 3.44 20.92
CA ALA A 45 -9.14 4.74 20.27
C ALA A 45 -8.07 5.59 20.96
N ASP A 46 -8.12 5.78 22.28
CA ASP A 46 -7.16 6.65 22.98
C ASP A 46 -5.72 6.10 22.98
N GLU A 47 -5.54 4.78 22.80
CA GLU A 47 -4.23 4.13 22.74
C GLU A 47 -3.66 4.06 21.32
N ASP A 48 -4.50 4.06 20.29
CA ASP A 48 -4.10 3.94 18.87
C ASP A 48 -4.15 5.30 18.13
N ASP A 49 -5.08 6.19 18.47
CA ASP A 49 -5.18 7.55 17.90
C ASP A 49 -4.30 8.58 18.61
N VAL A 50 -3.90 9.62 17.87
CA VAL A 50 -3.22 10.81 18.40
C VAL A 50 -4.21 11.68 19.18
N THR A 51 -4.63 11.21 20.35
CA THR A 51 -5.47 11.96 21.28
C THR A 51 -4.63 13.00 22.03
N TYR A 52 -5.11 14.24 22.07
CA TYR A 52 -4.37 15.29 22.79
C TYR A 52 -4.60 15.17 24.30
N SER A 53 -3.64 14.56 25.00
CA SER A 53 -3.62 14.48 26.45
C SER A 53 -2.23 14.86 27.01
N CYS A 54 -2.17 15.14 28.33
CA CYS A 54 -0.88 15.34 29.00
C CYS A 54 0.02 14.10 28.86
N ARG A 55 -0.58 12.91 28.83
CA ARG A 55 0.10 11.64 28.65
C ARG A 55 0.72 11.53 27.25
N VAL A 56 -0.06 11.73 26.20
CA VAL A 56 0.43 11.66 24.80
C VAL A 56 1.43 12.79 24.50
N SER A 57 1.19 14.00 25.02
CA SER A 57 2.17 15.10 24.89
C SER A 57 3.50 14.78 25.60
N GLY A 58 3.45 14.02 26.69
CA GLY A 58 4.63 13.57 27.40
C GLY A 58 5.43 12.54 26.61
N SER A 59 4.78 11.58 25.94
CA SER A 59 5.48 10.60 25.10
C SER A 59 6.15 11.26 23.90
N LEU A 60 5.45 12.19 23.21
CA LEU A 60 6.03 12.99 22.13
C LEU A 60 7.24 13.81 22.60
N LEU A 61 7.20 14.32 23.85
CA LEU A 61 8.35 15.03 24.42
C LEU A 61 9.53 14.10 24.74
N LEU A 62 9.28 12.83 25.11
CA LEU A 62 10.35 11.84 25.26
C LEU A 62 11.00 11.52 23.92
N GLU A 63 10.19 11.35 22.88
CA GLU A 63 10.66 11.07 21.52
C GLU A 63 11.53 12.21 20.98
N GLU A 64 11.04 13.45 21.03
CA GLU A 64 11.80 14.64 20.64
C GLU A 64 13.10 14.78 21.44
N MET A 65 13.07 14.41 22.72
CA MET A 65 14.27 14.41 23.57
C MET A 65 15.26 13.31 23.15
N VAL A 66 14.81 12.13 22.74
CA VAL A 66 15.70 11.11 22.20
C VAL A 66 16.29 11.58 20.86
N ASN A 67 15.47 12.08 19.95
CA ASN A 67 15.92 12.57 18.63
C ASN A 67 16.96 13.68 18.75
N ALA A 68 16.78 14.57 19.73
CA ALA A 68 17.68 15.69 19.96
C ALA A 68 19.04 15.34 20.58
N TYR A 69 19.07 14.34 21.47
CA TYR A 69 20.24 14.05 22.32
C TYR A 69 20.82 12.64 22.09
N GLY A 70 20.27 11.88 21.14
CA GLY A 70 20.72 10.55 20.75
C GLY A 70 20.84 9.60 21.95
N GLY A 71 21.98 8.89 22.03
CA GLY A 71 22.23 7.90 23.08
C GLY A 71 22.10 8.44 24.52
N GLU A 72 22.44 9.72 24.78
CA GLU A 72 22.26 10.31 26.11
C GLU A 72 20.78 10.48 26.47
N GLY A 73 19.93 10.81 25.48
CA GLY A 73 18.48 10.85 25.63
C GLY A 73 17.91 9.47 25.95
N ILE A 74 18.33 8.45 25.20
CA ILE A 74 17.91 7.05 25.40
C ILE A 74 18.29 6.54 26.78
N ASP A 75 19.57 6.66 27.17
CA ASP A 75 20.05 6.23 28.48
C ASP A 75 19.27 6.94 29.60
N SER A 76 18.94 8.23 29.41
CA SER A 76 18.16 9.00 30.37
C SER A 76 16.72 8.48 30.54
N VAL A 77 16.05 8.07 29.46
CA VAL A 77 14.71 7.47 29.54
C VAL A 77 14.76 6.11 30.23
N ILE A 78 15.72 5.26 29.87
CA ILE A 78 15.88 3.92 30.47
C ILE A 78 16.19 4.04 31.98
N GLU A 79 17.13 4.90 32.36
CA GLU A 79 17.45 5.16 33.77
C GLU A 79 16.24 5.70 34.55
N ALA A 80 15.48 6.62 33.95
CA ALA A 80 14.28 7.17 34.55
C ALA A 80 13.19 6.10 34.76
N ALA A 81 12.94 5.26 33.75
CA ALA A 81 11.99 4.15 33.81
C ALA A 81 12.39 3.13 34.90
N GLN A 82 13.67 2.74 34.95
CA GLN A 82 14.22 1.86 35.99
C GLN A 82 14.03 2.42 37.41
N LYS A 83 14.27 3.73 37.57
CA LYS A 83 14.10 4.42 38.85
C LYS A 83 12.64 4.43 39.28
N ARG A 84 11.72 4.79 38.38
CA ARG A 84 10.27 4.79 38.62
C ARG A 84 9.74 3.40 38.92
N PHE A 85 10.25 2.38 38.25
CA PHE A 85 9.96 0.98 38.54
C PHE A 85 10.34 0.60 39.97
N THR A 86 11.55 0.98 40.41
CA THR A 86 12.03 0.70 41.78
C THR A 86 11.19 1.42 42.84
N GLU A 87 10.83 2.68 42.59
CA GLU A 87 9.93 3.45 43.47
C GLU A 87 8.55 2.80 43.58
N SER A 88 8.02 2.29 42.46
CA SER A 88 6.78 1.52 42.41
C SER A 88 6.87 0.23 43.25
N CYS A 89 7.98 -0.50 43.20
CA CYS A 89 8.19 -1.68 44.06
C CYS A 89 8.09 -1.34 45.54
N HIS A 90 8.72 -0.24 45.97
CA HIS A 90 8.65 0.22 47.36
C HIS A 90 7.22 0.66 47.73
N ALA A 91 6.53 1.36 46.84
CA ALA A 91 5.14 1.78 47.06
C ALA A 91 4.19 0.58 47.20
N LYS A 92 4.40 -0.47 46.41
CA LYS A 92 3.65 -1.74 46.49
C LYS A 92 3.85 -2.42 47.84
N LEU A 93 5.11 -2.53 48.30
CA LEU A 93 5.43 -3.10 49.62
C LEU A 93 4.85 -2.26 50.78
N ALA A 94 4.76 -0.94 50.60
CA ALA A 94 4.12 -0.03 51.55
C ALA A 94 2.58 -0.07 51.52
N GLY A 95 1.97 -0.83 50.61
CA GLY A 95 0.52 -0.94 50.48
C GLY A 95 -0.17 0.28 49.86
N SER A 96 0.57 1.10 49.08
CA SER A 96 -0.03 2.20 48.31
C SER A 96 -1.04 1.65 47.30
N ALA A 97 -2.19 2.30 47.10
CA ALA A 97 -3.18 1.85 46.11
C ALA A 97 -2.73 2.14 44.65
N ASP A 98 -1.94 3.20 44.45
CA ASP A 98 -1.56 3.73 43.13
C ASP A 98 -0.20 3.24 42.63
N TRP A 99 0.43 2.26 43.31
CA TRP A 99 1.77 1.78 42.97
C TRP A 99 1.90 1.36 41.50
N TRP A 100 0.82 0.81 40.93
CA TRP A 100 0.75 0.27 39.58
C TRP A 100 0.80 1.35 38.49
N LYS A 101 0.36 2.58 38.77
CA LYS A 101 0.34 3.67 37.77
C LYS A 101 1.74 4.11 37.35
N LEU A 102 2.65 4.22 38.32
CA LEU A 102 4.06 4.52 38.04
C LEU A 102 4.72 3.41 37.21
N ARG A 103 4.29 2.17 37.44
CA ARG A 103 4.80 1.00 36.72
C ARG A 103 4.30 0.96 35.28
N GLU A 104 2.99 1.13 35.11
CA GLU A 104 2.33 1.26 33.81
C GLU A 104 2.95 2.40 33.00
N ALA A 105 3.14 3.58 33.61
CA ALA A 105 3.72 4.74 32.96
C ALA A 105 5.19 4.51 32.52
N SER A 106 5.94 3.72 33.29
CA SER A 106 7.32 3.37 32.95
C SER A 106 7.37 2.45 31.72
N LEU A 107 6.48 1.46 31.65
CA LEU A 107 6.34 0.61 30.46
C LEU A 107 5.83 1.39 29.26
N PHE A 108 4.84 2.27 29.46
CA PHE A 108 4.32 3.14 28.40
C PHE A 108 5.42 4.02 27.82
N ALA A 109 6.23 4.66 28.66
CA ALA A 109 7.36 5.48 28.22
C ALA A 109 8.30 4.70 27.29
N LEU A 110 8.68 3.47 27.68
CA LEU A 110 9.57 2.63 26.86
C LEU A 110 8.89 2.22 25.56
N VAL A 111 7.63 1.78 25.61
CA VAL A 111 6.86 1.40 24.42
C VAL A 111 6.73 2.55 23.42
N SER A 112 6.46 3.77 23.89
CA SER A 112 6.29 4.95 23.03
C SER A 112 7.54 5.34 22.26
N ILE A 113 8.74 4.98 22.72
CA ILE A 113 10.01 5.26 22.02
C ILE A 113 10.65 3.98 21.47
N SER A 114 9.86 2.92 21.26
CA SER A 114 10.37 1.58 20.95
C SER A 114 11.21 1.55 19.66
N GLU A 115 10.82 2.26 18.61
CA GLU A 115 11.57 2.33 17.34
C GLU A 115 12.98 2.90 17.55
N LEU A 116 13.09 4.04 18.23
CA LEU A 116 14.36 4.67 18.59
C LEU A 116 15.21 3.77 19.51
N LEU A 117 14.57 2.98 20.38
CA LEU A 117 15.27 1.99 21.21
C LEU A 117 15.83 0.83 20.36
N PHE A 118 15.14 0.40 19.31
CA PHE A 118 15.63 -0.64 18.40
C PHE A 118 16.83 -0.15 17.60
N GLU A 119 16.75 1.03 16.98
CA GLU A 119 17.85 1.65 16.23
C GLU A 119 19.12 1.80 17.09
N ALA A 120 18.94 2.18 18.36
CA ALA A 120 20.04 2.35 19.30
C ALA A 120 20.71 1.03 19.74
N GLN A 121 19.97 -0.09 19.73
CA GLN A 121 20.51 -1.42 20.02
C GLN A 121 21.39 -1.92 18.87
N GLU A 122 20.96 -1.73 17.63
CA GLU A 122 21.71 -2.17 16.44
C GLU A 122 23.06 -1.45 16.30
N SER A 123 23.03 -0.15 16.58
CA SER A 123 24.20 0.74 16.59
C SER A 123 25.07 0.64 17.86
N ARG A 124 24.66 -0.18 18.85
CA ARG A 124 25.32 -0.40 20.15
C ARG A 124 25.55 0.89 20.97
N PHE A 125 24.68 1.89 20.83
CA PHE A 125 24.81 3.15 21.55
C PHE A 125 24.43 3.09 23.04
N THR A 126 23.76 2.02 23.49
CA THR A 126 23.26 1.92 24.87
C THR A 126 24.18 1.11 25.79
N ASN A 127 24.42 1.59 27.01
CA ASN A 127 25.20 0.87 28.03
C ASN A 127 24.34 -0.06 28.93
N VAL A 128 23.01 -0.01 28.82
CA VAL A 128 22.05 -0.72 29.68
C VAL A 128 21.42 -1.89 28.95
N SER A 129 21.32 -3.05 29.61
CA SER A 129 20.62 -4.21 29.07
C SER A 129 19.09 -4.03 29.17
N LEU A 130 18.51 -3.36 28.17
CA LEU A 130 17.07 -3.10 28.07
C LEU A 130 16.24 -4.39 28.15
N GLY A 131 16.67 -5.47 27.49
CA GLY A 131 15.98 -6.76 27.54
C GLY A 131 15.85 -7.34 28.95
N ASN A 132 16.93 -7.30 29.76
CA ASN A 132 16.87 -7.78 31.15
C ASN A 132 15.95 -6.93 32.04
N LEU A 133 15.95 -5.60 31.83
CA LEU A 133 15.04 -4.70 32.52
C LEU A 133 13.58 -5.03 32.18
N LEU A 134 13.26 -5.16 30.90
CA LEU A 134 11.92 -5.52 30.44
C LEU A 134 11.48 -6.89 30.97
N ASP A 135 12.34 -7.91 30.88
CA ASP A 135 12.08 -9.24 31.45
C ASP A 135 11.74 -9.15 32.95
N GLN A 136 12.49 -8.37 33.72
CA GLN A 136 12.23 -8.16 35.13
C GLN A 136 10.87 -7.47 35.37
N MET A 137 10.63 -6.34 34.70
CA MET A 137 9.39 -5.56 34.86
C MET A 137 8.16 -6.41 34.56
N ILE A 138 8.18 -7.07 33.41
CA ILE A 138 7.07 -7.87 32.89
C ILE A 138 6.81 -9.10 33.77
N THR A 139 7.87 -9.80 34.22
CA THR A 139 7.73 -10.98 35.08
C THR A 139 7.15 -10.63 36.45
N GLU A 140 7.54 -9.49 37.03
CA GLU A 140 6.99 -9.03 38.32
C GLU A 140 5.52 -8.62 38.22
N ASP A 141 5.09 -8.15 37.06
CA ASP A 141 3.70 -7.71 36.82
C ASP A 141 2.74 -8.84 36.58
N MET A 142 3.20 -9.95 36.00
CA MET A 142 2.40 -11.17 35.82
C MET A 142 1.86 -11.74 37.14
N GLY A 143 2.49 -11.44 38.29
CA GLY A 143 2.03 -11.86 39.61
C GLY A 143 0.95 -10.97 40.24
N ALA A 144 0.56 -9.86 39.59
CA ALA A 144 -0.47 -8.95 40.09
C ALA A 144 -1.89 -9.47 39.79
N GLY A 145 -2.89 -9.02 40.55
CA GLY A 145 -4.29 -9.41 40.33
C GLY A 145 -4.84 -8.80 39.03
N VAL A 146 -5.23 -9.65 38.06
CA VAL A 146 -5.77 -9.22 36.74
C VAL A 146 -7.01 -8.33 36.88
N HIS A 147 -7.88 -8.62 37.85
CA HIS A 147 -9.06 -7.81 38.13
C HIS A 147 -8.78 -6.54 38.94
N GLU A 148 -7.68 -6.54 39.70
CA GLU A 148 -7.30 -5.39 40.54
C GLU A 148 -6.54 -4.35 39.71
N TYR A 149 -5.73 -4.79 38.74
CA TYR A 149 -4.84 -3.94 37.95
C TYR A 149 -4.92 -4.26 36.44
N PRO A 150 -6.10 -4.12 35.80
CA PRO A 150 -6.30 -4.53 34.40
C PRO A 150 -5.42 -3.75 33.41
N PHE A 151 -5.25 -2.45 33.61
CA PHE A 151 -4.43 -1.60 32.72
C PHE A 151 -2.94 -1.90 32.81
N LEU A 152 -2.44 -2.32 33.98
CA LEU A 152 -1.05 -2.77 34.12
C LEU A 152 -0.83 -4.06 33.30
N HIS A 153 -1.79 -4.99 33.31
CA HIS A 153 -1.71 -6.21 32.50
C HIS A 153 -1.82 -5.90 31.00
N ALA A 154 -2.74 -5.02 30.62
CA ALA A 154 -2.86 -4.55 29.24
C ALA A 154 -1.55 -3.93 28.73
N ARG A 155 -0.91 -3.09 29.56
CA ARG A 155 0.38 -2.49 29.24
C ARG A 155 1.52 -3.51 29.18
N ALA A 156 1.53 -4.50 30.06
CA ALA A 156 2.51 -5.59 30.01
C ALA A 156 2.38 -6.40 28.70
N PHE A 157 1.15 -6.68 28.25
CA PHE A 157 0.93 -7.25 26.92
C PHE A 157 1.48 -6.34 25.81
N SER A 158 1.13 -5.05 25.81
CA SER A 158 1.65 -4.08 24.83
C SER A 158 3.18 -4.05 24.77
N ALA A 159 3.85 -4.05 25.93
CA ALA A 159 5.31 -4.10 26.01
C ALA A 159 5.89 -5.40 25.45
N VAL A 160 5.28 -6.55 25.75
CA VAL A 160 5.68 -7.85 25.19
C VAL A 160 5.52 -7.90 23.67
N SER A 161 4.42 -7.35 23.16
CA SER A 161 4.15 -7.25 21.72
C SER A 161 5.30 -6.48 21.05
N LYS A 162 5.57 -5.26 21.51
CA LYS A 162 6.57 -4.39 20.89
C LYS A 162 8.00 -4.90 21.06
N PHE A 163 8.37 -5.43 22.22
CA PHE A 163 9.76 -5.82 22.53
C PHE A 163 10.04 -7.34 22.41
N SER A 164 9.21 -8.06 21.68
CA SER A 164 9.28 -9.52 21.52
C SER A 164 10.65 -10.07 21.12
N THR A 165 11.43 -9.30 20.35
CA THR A 165 12.78 -9.64 19.88
C THR A 165 13.89 -9.35 20.90
N LEU A 166 13.63 -8.50 21.91
CA LEU A 166 14.60 -8.13 22.96
C LEU A 166 14.41 -8.91 24.26
N ILE A 167 13.18 -9.32 24.57
CA ILE A 167 12.86 -10.07 25.78
C ILE A 167 13.13 -11.57 25.60
N SER A 168 13.21 -12.29 26.72
CA SER A 168 13.44 -13.73 26.65
C SER A 168 12.25 -14.47 26.03
N ARG A 169 12.55 -15.47 25.18
CA ARG A 169 11.52 -16.34 24.57
C ARG A 169 10.59 -16.98 25.60
N ARG A 170 11.10 -17.25 26.81
CA ARG A 170 10.30 -17.76 27.92
C ARG A 170 9.18 -16.79 28.31
N VAL A 171 9.47 -15.50 28.42
CA VAL A 171 8.47 -14.48 28.77
C VAL A 171 7.48 -14.32 27.63
N SER A 172 7.94 -14.26 26.38
CA SER A 172 7.08 -14.20 25.19
C SER A 172 6.09 -15.38 25.13
N ASP A 173 6.58 -16.62 25.30
CA ASP A 173 5.75 -17.82 25.27
C ASP A 173 4.73 -17.84 26.44
N GLN A 174 5.12 -17.35 27.62
CA GLN A 174 4.23 -17.23 28.78
C GLN A 174 3.11 -16.22 28.53
N PHE A 175 3.42 -15.07 27.96
CA PHE A 175 2.44 -14.03 27.64
C PHE A 175 1.55 -14.42 26.47
N LEU A 176 2.07 -15.14 25.48
CA LEU A 176 1.24 -15.72 24.43
C LEU A 176 0.21 -16.70 25.00
N TYR A 177 0.64 -17.60 25.90
CA TYR A 177 -0.30 -18.49 26.59
C TYR A 177 -1.32 -17.71 27.44
N ALA A 178 -0.86 -16.70 28.19
CA ALA A 178 -1.72 -15.86 29.02
C ALA A 178 -2.75 -15.09 28.17
N ALA A 179 -2.37 -14.60 26.99
CA ALA A 179 -3.26 -13.93 26.05
C ALA A 179 -4.37 -14.88 25.57
N ILE A 180 -4.02 -16.11 25.16
CA ILE A 180 -5.01 -17.13 24.75
C ILE A 180 -6.02 -17.40 25.88
N GLN A 181 -5.55 -17.51 27.13
CA GLN A 181 -6.43 -17.69 28.29
C GLN A 181 -7.28 -16.45 28.56
N ALA A 182 -6.72 -15.25 28.45
CA ALA A 182 -7.42 -13.99 28.70
C ALA A 182 -8.62 -13.79 27.76
N ILE A 183 -8.51 -14.18 26.48
CA ILE A 183 -9.65 -14.13 25.55
C ILE A 183 -10.81 -15.01 26.04
N ALA A 184 -10.50 -16.23 26.51
CA ALA A 184 -11.47 -17.21 26.95
C ALA A 184 -12.11 -16.90 28.32
N LEU A 185 -11.38 -16.22 29.20
CA LEU A 185 -11.82 -15.94 30.57
C LEU A 185 -12.67 -14.66 30.65
N ASP A 186 -13.40 -14.52 31.76
CA ASP A 186 -14.14 -13.31 32.10
C ASP A 186 -13.21 -12.30 32.78
N VAL A 187 -12.29 -11.72 32.00
CA VAL A 187 -11.36 -10.68 32.46
C VAL A 187 -11.81 -9.30 31.96
N PRO A 188 -11.38 -8.20 32.62
CA PRO A 188 -11.75 -6.84 32.20
C PRO A 188 -11.37 -6.53 30.75
N PRO A 189 -12.16 -5.70 30.03
CA PRO A 189 -11.94 -5.40 28.62
C PRO A 189 -10.52 -4.94 28.25
N PRO A 190 -9.83 -4.06 29.02
CA PRO A 190 -8.46 -3.65 28.70
C PRO A 190 -7.47 -4.83 28.60
N VAL A 191 -7.69 -5.87 29.42
CA VAL A 191 -6.86 -7.08 29.40
C VAL A 191 -7.07 -7.87 28.11
N LYS A 192 -8.32 -7.93 27.60
CA LYS A 192 -8.63 -8.56 26.32
C LYS A 192 -8.05 -7.79 25.15
N VAL A 193 -8.11 -6.46 25.19
CA VAL A 193 -7.46 -5.59 24.19
C VAL A 193 -5.96 -5.86 24.13
N GLY A 194 -5.28 -5.86 25.29
CA GLY A 194 -3.86 -6.20 25.36
C GLY A 194 -3.56 -7.62 24.85
N ALA A 195 -4.40 -8.60 25.21
CA ALA A 195 -4.27 -9.97 24.73
C ALA A 195 -4.41 -10.07 23.20
N CYS A 196 -5.36 -9.39 22.59
CA CYS A 196 -5.51 -9.31 21.13
C CYS A 196 -4.22 -8.77 20.46
N ARG A 197 -3.70 -7.62 20.94
CA ARG A 197 -2.45 -7.04 20.40
C ARG A 197 -1.26 -8.00 20.45
N VAL A 198 -1.10 -8.72 21.56
CA VAL A 198 -0.04 -9.74 21.68
C VAL A 198 -0.26 -10.93 20.76
N LEU A 199 -1.51 -11.34 20.54
CA LEU A 199 -1.83 -12.40 19.59
C LEU A 199 -1.52 -11.97 18.15
N CYS A 200 -1.90 -10.75 17.74
CA CYS A 200 -1.58 -10.21 16.41
C CYS A 200 -0.07 -10.28 16.13
N GLN A 201 0.76 -9.90 17.12
CA GLN A 201 2.20 -9.84 16.94
C GLN A 201 2.92 -11.20 17.08
N LEU A 202 2.63 -11.96 18.14
CA LEU A 202 3.46 -13.11 18.52
C LEU A 202 3.03 -14.43 17.87
N LEU A 203 1.76 -14.56 17.49
CA LEU A 203 1.21 -15.87 17.11
C LEU A 203 1.93 -16.44 15.87
N LEU A 204 2.25 -15.59 14.88
CA LEU A 204 2.99 -15.98 13.68
C LEU A 204 4.49 -16.21 13.92
N GLN A 205 5.08 -15.53 14.91
CA GLN A 205 6.51 -15.64 15.25
C GLN A 205 6.81 -16.84 16.18
N SER A 206 5.77 -17.35 16.85
CA SER A 206 5.90 -18.41 17.85
C SER A 206 6.12 -19.80 17.24
N ASN A 207 6.59 -20.75 18.06
CA ASN A 207 6.61 -22.15 17.64
C ASN A 207 5.17 -22.70 17.60
N GLN A 208 4.61 -22.79 16.40
CA GLN A 208 3.22 -23.20 16.18
C GLN A 208 2.90 -24.57 16.81
N GLU A 209 3.87 -25.49 16.91
CA GLU A 209 3.63 -26.82 17.52
C GLU A 209 3.24 -26.73 19.00
N THR A 210 3.80 -25.77 19.74
CA THR A 210 3.55 -25.62 21.19
C THR A 210 2.11 -25.18 21.46
N PHE A 211 1.58 -24.27 20.65
CA PHE A 211 0.30 -23.61 20.90
C PHE A 211 -0.86 -24.19 20.08
N ARG A 212 -0.57 -25.04 19.09
CA ARG A 212 -1.56 -25.75 18.28
C ARG A 212 -2.71 -26.38 19.09
N PRO A 213 -2.48 -27.06 20.25
CA PRO A 213 -3.58 -27.65 21.02
C PRO A 213 -4.60 -26.63 21.54
N HIS A 214 -4.21 -25.36 21.63
CA HIS A 214 -5.04 -24.28 22.17
C HIS A 214 -5.77 -23.47 21.09
N LEU A 215 -5.35 -23.57 19.83
CA LEU A 215 -5.90 -22.75 18.73
C LEU A 215 -7.42 -22.94 18.53
N MET A 216 -7.94 -24.17 18.61
CA MET A 216 -9.40 -24.39 18.50
C MET A 216 -10.18 -23.69 19.62
N GLY A 217 -9.62 -23.67 20.84
CA GLY A 217 -10.21 -22.94 21.96
C GLY A 217 -10.14 -21.43 21.74
N LEU A 218 -9.03 -20.93 21.18
CA LEU A 218 -8.85 -19.54 20.81
C LEU A 218 -9.90 -19.10 19.77
N PHE A 219 -10.07 -19.84 18.68
CA PHE A 219 -11.08 -19.52 17.65
C PHE A 219 -12.49 -19.46 18.21
N SER A 220 -12.88 -20.42 19.05
CA SER A 220 -14.18 -20.38 19.73
C SER A 220 -14.33 -19.12 20.58
N SER A 221 -13.29 -18.77 21.34
CA SER A 221 -13.31 -17.63 22.25
C SER A 221 -13.31 -16.29 21.50
N LEU A 222 -12.55 -16.17 20.41
CA LEU A 222 -12.56 -15.00 19.54
C LEU A 222 -13.91 -14.85 18.81
N THR A 223 -14.54 -15.95 18.37
CA THR A 223 -15.89 -15.92 17.78
C THR A 223 -16.92 -15.40 18.77
N ASP A 224 -16.80 -15.76 20.04
CA ASP A 224 -17.70 -15.26 21.09
C ASP A 224 -17.39 -13.82 21.50
N LEU A 225 -16.13 -13.40 21.40
CA LEU A 225 -15.71 -12.01 21.60
C LEU A 225 -16.22 -11.12 20.46
N LEU A 226 -16.14 -11.60 19.22
CA LEU A 226 -16.61 -10.90 18.01
C LEU A 226 -18.09 -10.50 18.12
N LYS A 227 -18.94 -11.39 18.67
CA LYS A 227 -20.38 -11.10 18.90
C LYS A 227 -20.64 -9.98 19.91
N LYS A 228 -19.63 -9.59 20.69
CA LYS A 228 -19.71 -8.56 21.73
C LYS A 228 -18.94 -7.29 21.37
N ALA A 229 -18.10 -7.35 20.34
CA ALA A 229 -17.29 -6.24 19.89
C ALA A 229 -18.13 -5.28 19.02
N SER A 230 -17.73 -4.00 19.01
CA SER A 230 -18.28 -2.97 18.14
C SER A 230 -17.19 -1.96 17.82
N ASP A 231 -17.36 -1.14 16.78
CA ASP A 231 -16.47 0.00 16.48
C ASP A 231 -14.97 -0.41 16.53
N GLU A 232 -14.12 0.30 17.28
CA GLU A 232 -12.69 0.01 17.39
C GLU A 232 -12.35 -1.40 17.90
N THR A 233 -13.12 -1.94 18.85
CA THR A 233 -12.87 -3.30 19.33
C THR A 233 -13.23 -4.36 18.30
N LEU A 234 -14.12 -4.05 17.35
CA LEU A 234 -14.46 -4.97 16.27
C LEU A 234 -13.28 -5.16 15.31
N HIS A 235 -12.66 -4.05 14.89
CA HIS A 235 -11.45 -4.05 14.06
C HIS A 235 -10.34 -4.91 14.68
N LEU A 236 -10.00 -4.65 15.95
CA LEU A 236 -8.97 -5.40 16.68
C LEU A 236 -9.27 -6.92 16.76
N VAL A 237 -10.54 -7.30 16.95
CA VAL A 237 -10.92 -8.72 17.03
C VAL A 237 -10.86 -9.40 15.66
N LEU A 238 -11.25 -8.71 14.57
CA LEU A 238 -11.13 -9.21 13.20
C LEU A 238 -9.66 -9.38 12.80
N GLU A 239 -8.80 -8.42 13.11
CA GLU A 239 -7.35 -8.51 12.90
C GLU A 239 -6.74 -9.70 13.67
N THR A 240 -7.15 -9.87 14.93
CA THR A 240 -6.71 -11.00 15.76
C THR A 240 -7.16 -12.34 15.18
N LEU A 241 -8.39 -12.42 14.66
CA LEU A 241 -8.91 -13.60 13.96
C LEU A 241 -8.14 -13.88 12.68
N GLN A 242 -7.83 -12.85 11.89
CA GLN A 242 -7.05 -12.96 10.66
C GLN A 242 -5.67 -13.57 10.96
N THR A 243 -4.97 -13.03 11.96
CA THR A 243 -3.68 -13.56 12.42
C THR A 243 -3.81 -14.99 12.94
N ALA A 244 -4.86 -15.29 13.70
CA ALA A 244 -5.13 -16.64 14.19
C ALA A 244 -5.30 -17.65 13.06
N VAL A 245 -6.04 -17.30 12.01
CA VAL A 245 -6.23 -18.15 10.83
C VAL A 245 -4.90 -18.39 10.11
N LYS A 246 -4.07 -17.35 9.93
CA LYS A 246 -2.73 -17.44 9.34
C LYS A 246 -1.81 -18.37 10.15
N ALA A 247 -1.82 -18.28 11.48
CA ALA A 247 -1.02 -19.18 12.33
C ALA A 247 -1.56 -20.62 12.41
N GLY A 248 -2.87 -20.81 12.15
CA GLY A 248 -3.58 -22.08 12.31
C GLY A 248 -3.74 -22.91 11.04
N HIS A 249 -2.89 -22.74 10.03
CA HIS A 249 -3.08 -23.32 8.69
C HIS A 249 -3.41 -24.83 8.67
N GLU A 250 -2.82 -25.63 9.55
CA GLU A 250 -3.10 -27.07 9.59
C GLU A 250 -4.49 -27.45 10.14
N LEU A 251 -5.12 -26.56 10.91
CA LEU A 251 -6.48 -26.73 11.44
C LEU A 251 -7.53 -26.06 10.55
N SER A 252 -7.10 -25.32 9.52
CA SER A 252 -7.94 -24.43 8.72
C SER A 252 -9.18 -25.10 8.15
N THR A 253 -9.08 -26.33 7.63
CA THR A 253 -10.22 -27.10 7.12
C THR A 253 -11.29 -27.43 8.17
N SER A 254 -10.92 -27.50 9.45
CA SER A 254 -11.86 -27.68 10.56
C SER A 254 -12.43 -26.35 11.08
N ILE A 255 -11.72 -25.25 10.83
CA ILE A 255 -12.06 -23.89 11.28
C ILE A 255 -12.98 -23.18 10.28
N GLU A 256 -12.74 -23.35 8.97
CA GLU A 256 -13.56 -22.80 7.88
C GLU A 256 -15.08 -22.96 8.13
N PRO A 257 -15.62 -24.17 8.43
CA PRO A 257 -17.06 -24.33 8.61
C PRO A 257 -17.61 -23.62 9.84
N MET A 258 -16.76 -23.24 10.79
CA MET A 258 -17.11 -22.52 12.00
C MET A 258 -17.05 -21.01 11.80
N LEU A 259 -15.96 -20.50 11.19
CA LEU A 259 -15.71 -19.07 11.06
C LEU A 259 -16.40 -18.45 9.85
N SER A 260 -16.31 -19.07 8.67
CA SER A 260 -16.81 -18.45 7.43
C SER A 260 -18.28 -18.02 7.51
N PRO A 261 -19.22 -18.82 8.07
CA PRO A 261 -20.60 -18.37 8.22
C PRO A 261 -20.75 -17.15 9.15
N VAL A 262 -19.96 -17.08 10.22
CA VAL A 262 -20.02 -15.97 11.18
C VAL A 262 -19.48 -14.68 10.56
N ILE A 263 -18.35 -14.77 9.86
CA ILE A 263 -17.72 -13.62 9.21
C ILE A 263 -18.57 -13.13 8.03
N LEU A 264 -19.19 -14.03 7.26
CA LEU A 264 -20.11 -13.65 6.18
C LEU A 264 -21.37 -12.95 6.72
N ASP A 265 -21.94 -13.42 7.84
CA ASP A 265 -23.09 -12.76 8.47
C ASP A 265 -22.72 -11.37 8.99
N LEU A 266 -21.54 -11.24 9.61
CA LEU A 266 -21.00 -9.96 10.06
C LEU A 266 -20.77 -9.00 8.88
N TRP A 267 -20.14 -9.49 7.82
CA TRP A 267 -19.89 -8.71 6.61
C TRP A 267 -21.19 -8.18 5.99
N VAL A 268 -22.25 -9.00 5.88
CA VAL A 268 -23.55 -8.54 5.37
C VAL A 268 -24.17 -7.45 6.26
N GLN A 269 -24.02 -7.55 7.58
CA GLN A 269 -24.55 -6.55 8.52
C GLN A 269 -23.79 -5.21 8.46
N HIS A 270 -22.52 -5.24 8.05
CA HIS A 270 -21.61 -4.09 8.03
C HIS A 270 -21.13 -3.72 6.62
N VAL A 271 -21.76 -4.19 5.55
CA VAL A 271 -21.30 -3.95 4.16
C VAL A 271 -21.28 -2.47 3.77
N SER A 272 -22.06 -1.62 4.45
CA SER A 272 -22.08 -0.18 4.24
C SER A 272 -20.99 0.56 5.03
N ASP A 273 -20.31 -0.11 5.96
CA ASP A 273 -19.14 0.40 6.67
C ASP A 273 -17.86 -0.09 5.95
N PRO A 274 -17.14 0.77 5.23
CA PRO A 274 -16.01 0.35 4.42
C PRO A 274 -14.89 -0.26 5.26
N PHE A 275 -14.65 0.23 6.48
CA PHE A 275 -13.55 -0.26 7.31
C PHE A 275 -13.84 -1.65 7.85
N VAL A 276 -15.04 -1.86 8.41
CA VAL A 276 -15.42 -3.18 8.94
C VAL A 276 -15.59 -4.20 7.81
N SER A 277 -16.10 -3.77 6.65
CA SER A 277 -16.24 -4.63 5.48
C SER A 277 -14.88 -5.13 4.99
N ILE A 278 -13.86 -4.26 4.93
CA ILE A 278 -12.49 -4.63 4.55
C ILE A 278 -11.93 -5.68 5.50
N ASP A 279 -11.97 -5.43 6.81
CA ASP A 279 -11.47 -6.36 7.82
C ASP A 279 -12.16 -7.73 7.75
N ALA A 280 -13.47 -7.76 7.52
CA ALA A 280 -14.20 -9.00 7.37
C ALA A 280 -13.78 -9.76 6.11
N VAL A 281 -13.59 -9.07 4.98
CA VAL A 281 -13.09 -9.66 3.72
C VAL A 281 -11.66 -10.17 3.91
N GLU A 282 -10.82 -9.45 4.64
CA GLU A 282 -9.45 -9.86 4.95
C GLU A 282 -9.38 -11.16 5.78
N VAL A 283 -10.29 -11.35 6.74
CA VAL A 283 -10.40 -12.63 7.46
C VAL A 283 -10.83 -13.75 6.50
N LEU A 284 -11.78 -13.49 5.60
CA LEU A 284 -12.20 -14.46 4.58
C LEU A 284 -11.07 -14.78 3.60
N GLU A 285 -10.23 -13.81 3.25
CA GLU A 285 -9.05 -14.02 2.41
C GLU A 285 -7.97 -14.84 3.13
N ALA A 286 -7.74 -14.60 4.43
CA ALA A 286 -6.87 -15.45 5.23
C ALA A 286 -7.37 -16.91 5.25
N ILE A 287 -8.69 -17.12 5.30
CA ILE A 287 -9.31 -18.45 5.18
C ILE A 287 -9.12 -19.01 3.77
N LYS A 288 -9.38 -18.23 2.72
CA LYS A 288 -9.18 -18.63 1.31
C LYS A 288 -7.76 -19.14 1.07
N ASN A 289 -6.77 -18.42 1.57
CA ASN A 289 -5.35 -18.73 1.39
C ASN A 289 -4.87 -19.90 2.26
N ALA A 290 -5.67 -20.35 3.23
CA ALA A 290 -5.35 -21.50 4.05
C ALA A 290 -5.52 -22.83 3.27
N PRO A 291 -4.62 -23.82 3.48
CA PRO A 291 -4.63 -25.07 2.71
C PRO A 291 -5.97 -25.81 2.76
N GLY A 292 -6.57 -26.05 1.59
CA GLY A 292 -7.80 -26.83 1.45
C GLY A 292 -9.11 -26.06 1.72
N CYS A 293 -9.05 -24.77 2.02
CA CYS A 293 -10.23 -23.99 2.44
C CYS A 293 -10.96 -23.26 1.30
N ILE A 294 -10.28 -22.96 0.18
CA ILE A 294 -10.89 -22.21 -0.94
C ILE A 294 -12.18 -22.84 -1.49
N ARG A 295 -12.21 -24.17 -1.73
CA ARG A 295 -13.41 -24.84 -2.28
C ARG A 295 -14.60 -24.84 -1.32
N PRO A 296 -14.42 -25.21 -0.02
CA PRO A 296 -15.46 -25.02 0.98
C PRO A 296 -15.97 -23.58 1.05
N LEU A 297 -15.08 -22.60 1.12
CA LEU A 297 -15.44 -21.19 1.23
C LEU A 297 -16.29 -20.73 0.04
N VAL A 298 -15.87 -21.05 -1.18
CA VAL A 298 -16.60 -20.77 -2.43
C VAL A 298 -18.00 -21.40 -2.41
N SER A 299 -18.11 -22.63 -1.92
CA SER A 299 -19.40 -23.34 -1.84
C SER A 299 -20.40 -22.68 -0.87
N ARG A 300 -19.93 -21.84 0.06
CA ARG A 300 -20.77 -21.05 0.96
C ARG A 300 -21.12 -19.69 0.39
N ILE A 301 -20.15 -19.04 -0.27
CA ILE A 301 -20.31 -17.68 -0.78
C ILE A 301 -21.23 -17.65 -2.02
N LEU A 302 -21.00 -18.54 -2.99
CA LEU A 302 -21.69 -18.48 -4.29
C LEU A 302 -23.22 -18.58 -4.19
N PRO A 303 -23.83 -19.45 -3.36
CA PRO A 303 -25.28 -19.52 -3.23
C PRO A 303 -25.93 -18.24 -2.69
N ALA A 304 -25.19 -17.42 -1.93
CA ALA A 304 -25.66 -16.14 -1.42
C ALA A 304 -25.45 -15.01 -2.44
N VAL A 305 -24.27 -14.95 -3.04
CA VAL A 305 -23.88 -13.87 -3.97
C VAL A 305 -24.60 -13.96 -5.32
N GLY A 306 -24.78 -15.15 -5.88
CA GLY A 306 -25.43 -15.32 -7.19
C GLY A 306 -26.79 -14.61 -7.29
N PRO A 307 -27.74 -14.87 -6.38
CA PRO A 307 -29.05 -14.20 -6.37
C PRO A 307 -28.99 -12.68 -6.15
N ILE A 308 -28.00 -12.18 -5.39
CA ILE A 308 -27.79 -10.75 -5.18
C ILE A 308 -27.45 -10.08 -6.51
N LEU A 309 -26.47 -10.63 -7.24
CA LEU A 309 -26.01 -10.11 -8.53
C LEU A 309 -27.02 -10.31 -9.66
N GLU A 310 -27.89 -11.33 -9.61
CA GLU A 310 -28.98 -11.51 -10.59
C GLU A 310 -30.04 -10.41 -10.51
N LYS A 311 -30.22 -9.78 -9.34
CA LYS A 311 -31.25 -8.77 -9.08
C LYS A 311 -30.65 -7.54 -8.38
N PRO A 312 -29.71 -6.82 -9.02
CA PRO A 312 -28.94 -5.75 -8.37
C PRO A 312 -29.86 -4.62 -7.89
N LEU A 313 -30.85 -4.23 -8.70
CA LEU A 313 -31.82 -3.17 -8.38
C LEU A 313 -32.75 -3.47 -7.18
N GLN A 314 -32.73 -4.69 -6.63
CA GLN A 314 -33.55 -5.10 -5.49
C GLN A 314 -32.75 -5.19 -4.19
N GLN A 315 -31.44 -4.92 -4.24
CA GLN A 315 -30.55 -5.07 -3.10
C GLN A 315 -30.40 -3.75 -2.32
N PRO A 316 -30.03 -3.82 -1.03
CA PRO A 316 -29.60 -2.65 -0.26
C PRO A 316 -28.34 -2.00 -0.86
N ASP A 317 -28.19 -0.71 -0.59
CA ASP A 317 -27.02 0.07 -1.00
C ASP A 317 -25.72 -0.56 -0.49
N GLY A 318 -24.70 -0.62 -1.35
CA GLY A 318 -23.40 -1.23 -1.05
C GLY A 318 -23.33 -2.75 -1.19
N LEU A 319 -24.45 -3.48 -1.06
CA LEU A 319 -24.42 -4.95 -1.07
C LEU A 319 -23.98 -5.54 -2.42
N VAL A 320 -24.36 -4.92 -3.55
CA VAL A 320 -23.94 -5.36 -4.89
C VAL A 320 -22.44 -5.13 -5.07
N ALA A 321 -21.96 -3.92 -4.77
CA ALA A 321 -20.55 -3.56 -4.85
C ALA A 321 -19.68 -4.47 -3.97
N GLY A 322 -20.03 -4.63 -2.69
CA GLY A 322 -19.31 -5.52 -1.79
C GLY A 322 -19.38 -7.00 -2.20
N SER A 323 -20.49 -7.45 -2.80
CA SER A 323 -20.57 -8.82 -3.34
C SER A 323 -19.62 -9.03 -4.52
N LEU A 324 -19.40 -8.00 -5.33
CA LEU A 324 -18.42 -8.02 -6.42
C LEU A 324 -17.00 -8.08 -5.84
N ASP A 325 -16.69 -7.33 -4.78
CA ASP A 325 -15.39 -7.40 -4.10
C ASP A 325 -15.13 -8.77 -3.51
N LEU A 326 -16.13 -9.37 -2.88
CA LEU A 326 -16.02 -10.73 -2.34
C LEU A 326 -15.74 -11.75 -3.45
N VAL A 327 -16.36 -11.59 -4.62
CA VAL A 327 -16.10 -12.44 -5.80
C VAL A 327 -14.71 -12.18 -6.37
N THR A 328 -14.28 -10.92 -6.48
CA THR A 328 -12.94 -10.54 -6.91
C THR A 328 -11.88 -11.14 -5.99
N MET A 329 -12.06 -11.04 -4.66
CA MET A 329 -11.20 -11.66 -3.66
C MET A 329 -11.12 -13.18 -3.87
N ILE A 330 -12.25 -13.86 -4.12
CA ILE A 330 -12.23 -15.30 -4.45
C ILE A 330 -11.41 -15.60 -5.70
N LEU A 331 -11.55 -14.80 -6.76
CA LEU A 331 -10.94 -15.04 -8.07
C LEU A 331 -9.41 -14.85 -8.06
N LYS A 332 -8.90 -13.88 -7.30
CA LYS A 332 -7.46 -13.59 -7.19
C LYS A 332 -6.68 -14.86 -6.80
N ASN A 333 -5.69 -15.26 -7.60
CA ASN A 333 -4.84 -16.45 -7.38
C ASN A 333 -5.62 -17.80 -7.23
N ALA A 334 -6.85 -17.89 -7.73
CA ALA A 334 -7.66 -19.10 -7.59
C ALA A 334 -7.29 -20.21 -8.60
N PRO A 335 -7.45 -21.50 -8.23
CA PRO A 335 -7.40 -22.60 -9.17
C PRO A 335 -8.48 -22.50 -10.25
N GLY A 336 -8.18 -22.96 -11.47
CA GLY A 336 -9.09 -22.87 -12.62
C GLY A 336 -10.47 -23.52 -12.39
N ASP A 337 -10.57 -24.58 -11.58
CA ASP A 337 -11.86 -25.18 -11.23
C ASP A 337 -12.72 -24.27 -10.35
N VAL A 338 -12.10 -23.49 -9.47
CA VAL A 338 -12.77 -22.47 -8.66
C VAL A 338 -13.22 -21.31 -9.54
N VAL A 339 -12.32 -20.78 -10.38
CA VAL A 339 -12.66 -19.70 -11.34
C VAL A 339 -13.83 -20.11 -12.22
N LYS A 340 -13.85 -21.35 -12.72
CA LYS A 340 -14.96 -21.88 -13.50
C LYS A 340 -16.26 -21.95 -12.69
N ALA A 341 -16.22 -22.43 -11.44
CA ALA A 341 -17.41 -22.51 -10.61
C ALA A 341 -18.02 -21.12 -10.34
N VAL A 342 -17.18 -20.12 -10.10
CA VAL A 342 -17.58 -18.72 -9.95
C VAL A 342 -18.12 -18.16 -11.26
N PHE A 343 -17.50 -18.52 -12.39
CA PHE A 343 -17.95 -18.12 -13.73
C PHE A 343 -19.37 -18.63 -14.02
N ASP A 344 -19.64 -19.90 -13.74
CA ASP A 344 -20.92 -20.55 -13.99
C ASP A 344 -22.08 -19.87 -13.24
N VAL A 345 -21.80 -19.24 -12.09
CA VAL A 345 -22.81 -18.58 -11.24
C VAL A 345 -22.89 -17.07 -11.49
N CYS A 346 -21.75 -16.37 -11.57
CA CYS A 346 -21.71 -14.91 -11.46
C CYS A 346 -21.40 -14.18 -12.77
N PHE A 347 -20.70 -14.80 -13.74
CA PHE A 347 -20.12 -14.07 -14.88
C PHE A 347 -21.14 -13.24 -15.66
N ASN A 348 -22.28 -13.84 -16.01
CA ASN A 348 -23.33 -13.14 -16.76
C ASN A 348 -23.91 -11.96 -15.96
N SER A 349 -24.07 -12.12 -14.65
CA SER A 349 -24.59 -11.06 -13.78
C SER A 349 -23.60 -9.90 -13.69
N VAL A 350 -22.29 -10.17 -13.57
CA VAL A 350 -21.25 -9.13 -13.60
C VAL A 350 -21.28 -8.33 -14.90
N ILE A 351 -21.41 -9.01 -16.06
CA ILE A 351 -21.59 -8.34 -17.35
C ILE A 351 -22.85 -7.46 -17.34
N GLN A 352 -23.97 -7.94 -16.80
CA GLN A 352 -25.20 -7.15 -16.74
C GLN A 352 -25.09 -5.94 -15.81
N VAL A 353 -24.35 -6.03 -14.70
CA VAL A 353 -24.08 -4.89 -13.81
C VAL A 353 -23.36 -3.78 -14.58
N ILE A 354 -22.29 -4.08 -15.30
CA ILE A 354 -21.55 -3.08 -16.12
C ILE A 354 -22.45 -2.46 -17.19
N LEU A 355 -23.30 -3.27 -17.83
CA LEU A 355 -24.13 -2.81 -18.93
C LEU A 355 -25.34 -1.97 -18.49
N ARG A 356 -25.78 -2.08 -17.23
CA ARG A 356 -27.06 -1.51 -16.78
C ARG A 356 -26.96 -0.60 -15.56
N SER A 357 -25.93 -0.74 -14.74
CA SER A 357 -25.76 0.11 -13.56
C SER A 357 -25.33 1.51 -13.98
N ASP A 358 -25.78 2.48 -13.19
CA ASP A 358 -25.32 3.87 -13.21
C ASP A 358 -24.58 4.21 -11.90
N ASP A 359 -24.46 3.27 -10.96
CA ASP A 359 -23.67 3.42 -9.73
C ASP A 359 -22.18 3.20 -10.03
N HIS A 360 -21.35 4.16 -9.62
CA HIS A 360 -19.92 4.12 -9.95
C HIS A 360 -19.17 3.01 -9.21
N GLY A 361 -19.54 2.71 -7.96
CA GLY A 361 -18.92 1.65 -7.18
C GLY A 361 -19.24 0.28 -7.78
N GLU A 362 -20.51 0.01 -8.07
CA GLU A 362 -20.91 -1.24 -8.73
C GLU A 362 -20.19 -1.45 -10.08
N MET A 363 -20.06 -0.39 -10.89
CA MET A 363 -19.36 -0.47 -12.18
C MET A 363 -17.86 -0.71 -12.02
N GLN A 364 -17.22 -0.03 -11.06
CA GLN A 364 -15.80 -0.20 -10.76
C GLN A 364 -15.51 -1.64 -10.30
N ASN A 365 -16.21 -2.10 -9.26
CA ASN A 365 -16.00 -3.42 -8.67
C ASN A 365 -16.35 -4.54 -9.67
N ALA A 366 -17.37 -4.34 -10.52
CA ALA A 366 -17.68 -5.28 -11.59
C ALA A 366 -16.60 -5.32 -12.68
N THR A 367 -15.98 -4.17 -12.99
CA THR A 367 -14.87 -4.09 -13.95
C THR A 367 -13.65 -4.85 -13.45
N GLU A 368 -13.31 -4.69 -12.17
CA GLU A 368 -12.23 -5.45 -11.53
C GLU A 368 -12.54 -6.94 -11.46
N CYS A 369 -13.78 -7.29 -11.12
CA CYS A 369 -14.24 -8.67 -11.12
C CYS A 369 -14.07 -9.33 -12.51
N LEU A 370 -14.42 -8.61 -13.59
CA LEU A 370 -14.17 -9.08 -14.96
C LEU A 370 -12.68 -9.23 -15.29
N ALA A 371 -11.84 -8.30 -14.83
CA ALA A 371 -10.40 -8.40 -14.99
C ALA A 371 -9.85 -9.66 -14.30
N ALA A 372 -10.32 -9.96 -13.08
CA ALA A 372 -9.95 -11.17 -12.33
C ALA A 372 -10.42 -12.46 -13.02
N PHE A 373 -11.63 -12.47 -13.61
CA PHE A 373 -12.08 -13.61 -14.42
C PHE A 373 -11.16 -13.88 -15.62
N LEU A 374 -10.71 -12.83 -16.31
CA LEU A 374 -9.81 -12.96 -17.46
C LEU A 374 -8.42 -13.45 -17.04
N SER A 375 -7.87 -12.92 -15.94
CA SER A 375 -6.58 -13.36 -15.38
C SER A 375 -6.59 -14.85 -15.03
N GLY A 376 -7.61 -15.30 -14.29
CA GLY A 376 -7.74 -16.68 -13.83
C GLY A 376 -8.17 -17.67 -14.92
N GLY A 377 -9.13 -17.28 -15.76
CA GLY A 377 -9.73 -18.17 -16.77
C GLY A 377 -9.01 -18.16 -18.12
N ARG A 378 -8.27 -17.09 -18.44
CA ARG A 378 -7.48 -16.94 -19.66
C ARG A 378 -8.27 -17.33 -20.92
N GLN A 379 -7.71 -18.17 -21.78
CA GLN A 379 -8.39 -18.66 -22.99
C GLN A 379 -9.53 -19.67 -22.69
N GLU A 380 -9.47 -20.39 -21.56
CA GLU A 380 -10.48 -21.39 -21.21
C GLU A 380 -11.84 -20.74 -20.92
N LEU A 381 -11.83 -19.50 -20.44
CA LEU A 381 -13.04 -18.72 -20.16
C LEU A 381 -14.00 -18.66 -21.36
N LEU A 382 -13.46 -18.57 -22.58
CA LEU A 382 -14.28 -18.55 -23.81
C LEU A 382 -15.00 -19.88 -24.04
N ALA A 383 -14.40 -21.00 -23.65
CA ALA A 383 -15.00 -22.32 -23.81
C ALA A 383 -16.09 -22.61 -22.77
N TRP A 384 -16.04 -21.96 -21.60
CA TRP A 384 -16.99 -22.21 -20.51
C TRP A 384 -18.40 -21.69 -20.80
N GLY A 385 -18.54 -20.61 -21.54
CA GLY A 385 -19.84 -20.04 -21.91
C GLY A 385 -20.65 -20.86 -22.92
N GLY A 386 -20.11 -21.99 -23.39
CA GLY A 386 -20.72 -22.87 -24.41
C GLY A 386 -20.62 -22.32 -25.84
N ASP A 387 -20.81 -21.01 -26.02
CA ASP A 387 -20.59 -20.29 -27.28
C ASP A 387 -19.49 -19.24 -27.08
N ALA A 388 -18.29 -19.54 -27.57
CA ALA A 388 -17.13 -18.67 -27.47
C ALA A 388 -17.34 -17.31 -28.14
N ASP A 389 -18.09 -17.24 -29.25
CA ASP A 389 -18.37 -15.99 -29.95
C ASP A 389 -19.32 -15.11 -29.13
N PHE A 390 -20.29 -15.72 -28.45
CA PHE A 390 -21.20 -15.01 -27.55
C PHE A 390 -20.47 -14.47 -26.31
N THR A 391 -19.61 -15.28 -25.68
CA THR A 391 -18.81 -14.84 -24.52
C THR A 391 -17.87 -13.71 -24.91
N MET A 392 -17.16 -13.84 -26.04
CA MET A 392 -16.30 -12.77 -26.55
C MET A 392 -17.09 -11.48 -26.83
N ARG A 393 -18.27 -11.60 -27.45
CA ARG A 393 -19.14 -10.43 -27.71
C ARG A 393 -19.59 -9.76 -26.40
N SER A 394 -19.87 -10.54 -25.37
CA SER A 394 -20.27 -10.01 -24.06
C SER A 394 -19.16 -9.20 -23.39
N LEU A 395 -17.92 -9.71 -23.44
CA LEU A 395 -16.72 -9.00 -22.98
C LEU A 395 -16.50 -7.69 -23.76
N LEU A 396 -16.63 -7.74 -25.10
CA LEU A 396 -16.50 -6.56 -25.95
C LEU A 396 -17.61 -5.53 -25.71
N ASN A 397 -18.84 -5.97 -25.44
CA ASN A 397 -19.93 -5.07 -25.07
C ASN A 397 -19.65 -4.33 -23.75
N ALA A 398 -19.10 -5.05 -22.74
CA ALA A 398 -18.67 -4.43 -21.49
C ALA A 398 -17.55 -3.39 -21.72
N ALA A 399 -16.53 -3.73 -22.52
CA ALA A 399 -15.48 -2.79 -22.90
C ALA A 399 -16.05 -1.56 -23.63
N SER A 400 -16.99 -1.77 -24.55
CA SER A 400 -17.64 -0.70 -25.30
C SER A 400 -18.44 0.24 -24.40
N ARG A 401 -19.12 -0.27 -23.36
CA ARG A 401 -19.86 0.54 -22.39
C ARG A 401 -18.90 1.36 -21.51
N LEU A 402 -17.85 0.73 -20.99
CA LEU A 402 -16.86 1.40 -20.13
C LEU A 402 -16.03 2.46 -20.86
N LEU A 403 -15.83 2.28 -22.17
CA LEU A 403 -15.13 3.23 -23.05
C LEU A 403 -16.08 4.21 -23.76
N ASP A 404 -17.38 4.20 -23.43
CA ASP A 404 -18.35 5.14 -24.00
C ASP A 404 -17.96 6.58 -23.62
N PRO A 405 -17.78 7.51 -24.58
CA PRO A 405 -17.41 8.88 -24.25
C PRO A 405 -18.43 9.63 -23.39
N ASP A 406 -19.70 9.23 -23.42
CA ASP A 406 -20.80 9.88 -22.68
C ASP A 406 -20.95 9.35 -21.24
N LEU A 407 -20.28 8.24 -20.90
CA LEU A 407 -20.26 7.71 -19.54
C LEU A 407 -19.45 8.63 -18.60
N GLU A 408 -19.87 8.80 -17.35
CA GLU A 408 -19.08 9.55 -16.37
C GLU A 408 -17.69 8.91 -16.15
N SER A 409 -16.66 9.73 -15.91
CA SER A 409 -15.28 9.23 -15.80
C SER A 409 -15.08 8.28 -14.60
N SER A 410 -15.82 8.51 -13.52
CA SER A 410 -15.74 7.77 -12.26
C SER A 410 -16.03 6.28 -12.47
N GLY A 411 -17.14 5.93 -13.12
CA GLY A 411 -17.56 4.53 -13.32
C GLY A 411 -16.65 3.70 -14.24
N SER A 412 -15.70 4.32 -14.94
CA SER A 412 -14.74 3.62 -15.81
C SER A 412 -13.30 3.68 -15.32
N LEU A 413 -13.06 4.03 -14.05
CA LEU A 413 -11.71 4.27 -13.54
C LEU A 413 -10.75 3.09 -13.80
N PHE A 414 -11.24 1.86 -13.63
CA PHE A 414 -10.46 0.62 -13.76
C PHE A 414 -10.55 -0.05 -15.14
N VAL A 415 -11.13 0.62 -16.14
CA VAL A 415 -11.31 0.04 -17.49
C VAL A 415 -9.98 -0.36 -18.14
N GLY A 416 -8.89 0.34 -17.85
CA GLY A 416 -7.60 0.03 -18.44
C GLY A 416 -7.05 -1.32 -17.98
N SER A 417 -7.19 -1.68 -16.70
CA SER A 417 -6.80 -2.99 -16.20
C SER A 417 -7.59 -4.10 -16.91
N TYR A 418 -8.91 -3.96 -16.99
CA TYR A 418 -9.77 -4.91 -17.71
C TYR A 418 -9.40 -5.08 -19.19
N VAL A 419 -9.19 -3.98 -19.93
CA VAL A 419 -8.81 -4.05 -21.34
C VAL A 419 -7.42 -4.64 -21.53
N LEU A 420 -6.47 -4.35 -20.63
CA LEU A 420 -5.15 -4.98 -20.66
C LEU A 420 -5.25 -6.49 -20.48
N GLN A 421 -6.09 -6.97 -19.55
CA GLN A 421 -6.34 -8.40 -19.37
C GLN A 421 -6.91 -9.06 -20.64
N LEU A 422 -7.86 -8.40 -21.34
CA LEU A 422 -8.36 -8.89 -22.63
C LEU A 422 -7.25 -9.02 -23.67
N ILE A 423 -6.39 -8.01 -23.77
CA ILE A 423 -5.30 -7.98 -24.74
C ILE A 423 -4.25 -9.06 -24.44
N LEU A 424 -3.89 -9.23 -23.17
CA LEU A 424 -2.84 -10.16 -22.75
C LEU A 424 -3.28 -11.62 -22.85
N HIS A 425 -4.51 -11.94 -22.45
CA HIS A 425 -4.98 -13.32 -22.41
C HIS A 425 -5.71 -13.79 -23.67
N LEU A 426 -6.33 -12.87 -24.43
CA LEU A 426 -7.10 -13.18 -25.65
C LEU A 426 -6.57 -12.44 -26.90
N PRO A 427 -5.26 -12.42 -27.18
CA PRO A 427 -4.69 -11.59 -28.26
C PRO A 427 -5.23 -11.96 -29.65
N SER A 428 -5.46 -13.25 -29.92
CA SER A 428 -5.97 -13.73 -31.22
C SER A 428 -7.42 -13.30 -31.46
N GLN A 429 -8.24 -13.27 -30.41
CA GLN A 429 -9.65 -12.87 -30.46
C GLN A 429 -9.79 -11.35 -30.47
N MET A 430 -8.84 -10.63 -29.87
CA MET A 430 -8.79 -9.16 -29.90
C MET A 430 -8.29 -8.61 -31.24
N ALA A 431 -7.46 -9.34 -31.98
CA ALA A 431 -6.86 -8.86 -33.23
C ALA A 431 -7.86 -8.32 -34.28
N PRO A 432 -9.01 -8.98 -34.56
CA PRO A 432 -10.03 -8.46 -35.49
C PRO A 432 -10.69 -7.15 -35.01
N HIS A 433 -10.73 -6.92 -33.69
CA HIS A 433 -11.40 -5.78 -33.05
C HIS A 433 -10.43 -4.63 -32.71
N MET A 434 -9.14 -4.76 -33.06
CA MET A 434 -8.09 -3.80 -32.71
C MET A 434 -8.43 -2.37 -33.14
N ARG A 435 -8.94 -2.20 -34.37
CA ARG A 435 -9.35 -0.89 -34.90
C ARG A 435 -10.47 -0.26 -34.06
N GLU A 436 -11.45 -1.05 -33.67
CA GLU A 436 -12.61 -0.59 -32.89
C GLU A 436 -12.17 -0.20 -31.47
N LEU A 437 -11.32 -1.03 -30.85
CA LEU A 437 -10.75 -0.75 -29.53
C LEU A 437 -9.95 0.56 -29.52
N VAL A 438 -8.99 0.72 -30.44
CA VAL A 438 -8.18 1.95 -30.52
C VAL A 438 -9.07 3.17 -30.74
N THR A 439 -10.11 3.05 -31.57
CA THR A 439 -11.08 4.14 -31.79
C THR A 439 -11.83 4.50 -30.50
N ALA A 440 -12.27 3.50 -29.73
CA ALA A 440 -12.97 3.71 -28.46
C ALA A 440 -12.05 4.33 -27.40
N VAL A 441 -10.83 3.81 -27.26
CA VAL A 441 -9.82 4.35 -26.33
C VAL A 441 -9.49 5.81 -26.63
N VAL A 442 -9.26 6.15 -27.91
CA VAL A 442 -8.97 7.54 -28.31
C VAL A 442 -10.16 8.46 -27.99
N ARG A 443 -11.39 8.05 -28.32
CA ARG A 443 -12.59 8.85 -27.99
C ARG A 443 -12.75 9.04 -26.48
N ARG A 444 -12.51 7.98 -25.69
CA ARG A 444 -12.59 8.04 -24.23
C ARG A 444 -11.51 8.95 -23.64
N MET A 445 -10.29 8.90 -24.16
CA MET A 445 -9.22 9.83 -23.77
C MET A 445 -9.64 11.29 -24.03
N GLN A 446 -10.37 11.56 -25.12
CA GLN A 446 -10.86 12.90 -25.47
C GLN A 446 -11.98 13.42 -24.55
N SER A 447 -12.80 12.54 -23.98
CA SER A 447 -13.91 12.93 -23.12
C SER A 447 -13.60 12.87 -21.62
N CYS A 448 -12.66 12.03 -21.20
CA CYS A 448 -12.34 11.85 -19.78
C CYS A 448 -11.65 13.07 -19.15
N GLN A 449 -11.99 13.35 -17.88
CA GLN A 449 -11.44 14.48 -17.12
C GLN A 449 -10.48 14.03 -16.01
N ILE A 450 -10.51 12.75 -15.64
CA ILE A 450 -9.67 12.18 -14.59
C ILE A 450 -8.30 11.82 -15.18
N ALA A 451 -7.22 12.38 -14.60
CA ALA A 451 -5.85 12.16 -15.06
C ALA A 451 -5.45 10.67 -14.99
N ALA A 452 -5.74 10.00 -13.86
CA ALA A 452 -5.46 8.57 -13.68
C ALA A 452 -6.10 7.69 -14.76
N LEU A 453 -7.37 7.95 -15.12
CA LEU A 453 -8.04 7.25 -16.21
C LEU A 453 -7.32 7.50 -17.55
N LYS A 454 -6.92 8.74 -17.83
CA LYS A 454 -6.17 9.05 -19.06
C LYS A 454 -4.83 8.31 -19.11
N SER A 455 -4.09 8.26 -18.00
CA SER A 455 -2.84 7.48 -17.88
C SER A 455 -3.09 6.00 -18.13
N SER A 456 -4.11 5.42 -17.51
CA SER A 456 -4.51 4.01 -17.70
C SER A 456 -4.83 3.69 -19.17
N LEU A 457 -5.54 4.58 -19.87
CA LEU A 457 -5.84 4.45 -21.31
C LEU A 457 -4.58 4.55 -22.19
N VAL A 458 -3.60 5.37 -21.81
CA VAL A 458 -2.30 5.44 -22.48
C VAL A 458 -1.53 4.13 -22.34
N VAL A 459 -1.59 3.47 -21.17
CA VAL A 459 -0.95 2.16 -20.97
C VAL A 459 -1.51 1.12 -21.94
N ILE A 460 -2.82 1.13 -22.23
CA ILE A 460 -3.43 0.28 -23.26
C ILE A 460 -2.75 0.52 -24.62
N LEU A 461 -2.65 1.78 -25.05
CA LEU A 461 -2.03 2.13 -26.34
C LEU A 461 -0.55 1.76 -26.38
N ALA A 462 0.18 1.97 -25.29
CA ALA A 462 1.57 1.56 -25.14
C ALA A 462 1.72 0.03 -25.28
N ARG A 463 0.81 -0.75 -24.69
CA ARG A 463 0.83 -2.20 -24.84
C ARG A 463 0.51 -2.65 -26.26
N LEU A 464 -0.35 -1.94 -26.97
CA LEU A 464 -0.62 -2.20 -28.39
C LEU A 464 0.59 -1.90 -29.29
N VAL A 465 1.43 -0.93 -28.94
CA VAL A 465 2.72 -0.70 -29.61
C VAL A 465 3.61 -1.94 -29.48
N HIS A 466 3.72 -2.49 -28.27
CA HIS A 466 4.52 -3.70 -28.01
C HIS A 466 4.02 -4.91 -28.79
N LEU A 467 2.70 -5.15 -28.79
CA LEU A 467 2.10 -6.24 -29.60
C LEU A 467 2.29 -6.06 -31.10
N SER A 468 2.49 -4.83 -31.55
CA SER A 468 2.76 -4.54 -32.96
C SER A 468 4.23 -4.73 -33.31
N SER A 469 5.14 -4.89 -32.35
CA SER A 469 6.57 -5.09 -32.60
C SER A 469 6.84 -6.44 -33.28
N PRO A 470 7.68 -6.50 -34.36
CA PRO A 470 8.51 -5.43 -34.91
C PRO A 470 7.81 -4.49 -35.91
N GLY A 471 6.56 -4.76 -36.30
CA GLY A 471 5.77 -3.98 -37.26
C GLY A 471 5.06 -2.74 -36.68
N VAL A 472 5.71 -1.97 -35.80
CA VAL A 472 5.12 -0.78 -35.13
C VAL A 472 4.58 0.26 -36.14
N ASP A 473 5.17 0.35 -37.34
CA ASP A 473 4.68 1.20 -38.42
C ASP A 473 3.21 0.91 -38.80
N GLN A 474 2.74 -0.34 -38.68
CA GLN A 474 1.35 -0.69 -38.98
C GLN A 474 0.38 -0.06 -37.97
N PHE A 475 0.79 0.00 -36.69
CA PHE A 475 0.02 0.66 -35.64
C PHE A 475 0.00 2.18 -35.82
N ILE A 476 1.13 2.77 -36.20
CA ILE A 476 1.20 4.20 -36.58
C ILE A 476 0.23 4.48 -37.73
N ASN A 477 0.28 3.66 -38.79
CA ASN A 477 -0.62 3.79 -39.94
C ASN A 477 -2.10 3.65 -39.54
N LEU A 478 -2.43 2.74 -38.63
CA LEU A 478 -3.78 2.63 -38.08
C LEU A 478 -4.24 3.95 -37.44
N LEU A 479 -3.43 4.53 -36.55
CA LEU A 479 -3.74 5.80 -35.88
C LEU A 479 -3.91 6.98 -36.85
N LEU A 480 -3.18 6.98 -37.97
CA LEU A 480 -3.35 7.98 -39.04
C LEU A 480 -4.73 7.90 -39.71
N THR A 481 -5.31 6.69 -39.80
CA THR A 481 -6.63 6.51 -40.43
C THR A 481 -7.82 6.85 -39.52
N LEU A 482 -7.58 7.14 -38.24
CA LEU A 482 -8.61 7.36 -37.24
C LEU A 482 -8.76 8.85 -36.92
N PRO A 483 -9.99 9.40 -36.89
CA PRO A 483 -10.21 10.81 -36.60
C PRO A 483 -10.06 11.11 -35.09
N ALA A 484 -9.52 12.29 -34.77
CA ALA A 484 -9.50 12.82 -33.42
C ALA A 484 -9.94 14.29 -33.44
N LYS A 485 -10.79 14.68 -32.49
CA LYS A 485 -11.25 16.07 -32.36
C LYS A 485 -10.07 17.05 -32.21
N ASP A 486 -10.14 18.17 -32.92
CA ASP A 486 -9.16 19.28 -32.91
C ASP A 486 -7.73 18.90 -33.31
N HIS A 487 -7.54 17.72 -33.93
CA HIS A 487 -6.25 17.21 -34.40
C HIS A 487 -6.38 16.67 -35.83
N GLU A 488 -5.27 16.54 -36.55
CA GLU A 488 -5.28 16.03 -37.93
C GLU A 488 -5.71 14.55 -37.97
N ASN A 489 -5.29 13.78 -36.97
CA ASN A 489 -5.53 12.35 -36.85
C ASN A 489 -5.31 11.88 -35.40
N SER A 490 -5.64 10.63 -35.10
CA SER A 490 -5.49 10.08 -33.75
C SER A 490 -4.03 9.97 -33.31
N LEU A 491 -3.09 9.79 -34.23
CA LEU A 491 -1.65 9.76 -33.92
C LEU A 491 -1.18 11.07 -33.27
N SER A 492 -1.53 12.20 -33.90
CA SER A 492 -1.18 13.53 -33.40
C SER A 492 -1.83 13.83 -32.06
N TYR A 493 -3.09 13.46 -31.85
CA TYR A 493 -3.76 13.61 -30.55
C TYR A 493 -3.11 12.74 -29.46
N VAL A 494 -3.00 11.43 -29.68
CA VAL A 494 -2.49 10.47 -28.68
C VAL A 494 -1.09 10.84 -28.23
N LEU A 495 -0.17 11.10 -29.16
CA LEU A 495 1.23 11.36 -28.80
C LEU A 495 1.41 12.76 -28.20
N SER A 496 0.54 13.73 -28.54
CA SER A 496 0.55 15.03 -27.88
C SER A 496 0.06 14.96 -26.43
N GLU A 497 -0.94 14.13 -26.14
CA GLU A 497 -1.43 13.95 -24.76
C GLU A 497 -0.51 13.04 -23.95
N TRP A 498 -0.05 11.92 -24.53
CA TRP A 498 0.86 10.99 -23.87
C TRP A 498 2.15 11.69 -23.43
N THR A 499 2.79 12.47 -24.31
CA THR A 499 4.04 13.17 -23.94
C THR A 499 3.87 14.24 -22.86
N LYS A 500 2.65 14.71 -22.58
CA LYS A 500 2.37 15.62 -21.45
C LYS A 500 2.30 14.84 -20.13
N ILE A 501 1.61 13.70 -20.14
CA ILE A 501 1.34 12.93 -18.92
C ILE A 501 2.42 11.89 -18.62
N GLN A 502 3.40 11.64 -19.49
CA GLN A 502 4.41 10.60 -19.29
C GLN A 502 5.13 10.71 -17.94
N GLY A 503 5.47 11.92 -17.49
CA GLY A 503 6.11 12.15 -16.19
C GLY A 503 5.14 12.07 -14.99
N GLU A 504 3.84 11.91 -15.23
CA GLU A 504 2.80 11.72 -14.21
C GLU A 504 2.39 10.24 -14.09
N ILE A 505 2.93 9.35 -14.94
CA ILE A 505 2.63 7.92 -14.88
C ILE A 505 3.34 7.31 -13.67
N GLN A 506 2.56 6.68 -12.80
CA GLN A 506 3.01 5.96 -11.61
C GLN A 506 2.88 4.45 -11.85
N GLY A 507 3.58 3.66 -11.03
CA GLY A 507 3.65 2.20 -11.12
C GLY A 507 4.83 1.70 -11.95
N ALA A 508 5.65 0.82 -11.38
CA ALA A 508 6.89 0.36 -11.98
C ALA A 508 6.65 -0.35 -13.34
N TYR A 509 5.58 -1.15 -13.42
CA TYR A 509 5.20 -1.85 -14.64
C TYR A 509 4.72 -0.87 -15.73
N GLN A 510 3.86 0.10 -15.40
CA GLN A 510 3.33 1.10 -16.32
C GLN A 510 4.44 1.98 -16.86
N ILE A 511 5.39 2.38 -16.00
CA ILE A 511 6.58 3.14 -16.42
C ILE A 511 7.40 2.30 -17.41
N LYS A 512 7.68 1.01 -17.13
CA LYS A 512 8.37 0.10 -18.06
C LYS A 512 7.64 0.01 -19.40
N VAL A 513 6.33 -0.25 -19.39
CA VAL A 513 5.51 -0.42 -20.60
C VAL A 513 5.47 0.86 -21.44
N THR A 514 5.19 2.00 -20.82
CA THR A 514 5.02 3.27 -21.55
C THR A 514 6.36 3.82 -22.05
N THR A 515 7.40 3.79 -21.23
CA THR A 515 8.74 4.27 -21.61
C THR A 515 9.33 3.44 -22.75
N SER A 516 9.24 2.11 -22.65
CA SER A 516 9.74 1.24 -23.70
C SER A 516 8.92 1.34 -25.00
N ALA A 517 7.61 1.57 -24.91
CA ALA A 517 6.77 1.81 -26.08
C ALA A 517 7.13 3.12 -26.80
N LEU A 518 7.43 4.20 -26.05
CA LEU A 518 7.93 5.46 -26.63
C LEU A 518 9.26 5.27 -27.36
N ALA A 519 10.17 4.47 -26.80
CA ALA A 519 11.42 4.10 -27.46
C ALA A 519 11.19 3.31 -28.76
N LEU A 520 10.27 2.34 -28.75
CA LEU A 520 9.88 1.60 -29.95
C LEU A 520 9.27 2.50 -31.03
N LEU A 521 8.42 3.46 -30.65
CA LEU A 521 7.85 4.44 -31.58
C LEU A 521 8.96 5.30 -32.20
N LEU A 522 9.90 5.80 -31.40
CA LEU A 522 11.02 6.61 -31.89
C LEU A 522 11.95 5.79 -32.81
N ALA A 523 12.15 4.50 -32.51
CA ALA A 523 12.98 3.61 -33.31
C ALA A 523 12.46 3.43 -34.75
N THR A 524 11.15 3.56 -34.99
CA THR A 524 10.55 3.45 -36.34
C THR A 524 11.05 4.52 -37.32
N ARG A 525 11.41 5.71 -36.80
CA ARG A 525 11.75 6.90 -37.61
C ARG A 525 10.65 7.27 -38.61
N HIS A 526 9.40 6.94 -38.29
CA HIS A 526 8.28 7.17 -39.18
C HIS A 526 8.11 8.69 -39.44
N LEU A 527 8.02 9.07 -40.71
CA LEU A 527 8.03 10.48 -41.13
C LEU A 527 6.89 11.31 -40.53
N GLU A 528 5.75 10.68 -40.26
CA GLU A 528 4.60 11.36 -39.64
C GLU A 528 4.88 11.79 -38.19
N LEU A 529 5.78 11.10 -37.47
CA LEU A 529 6.17 11.54 -36.13
C LEU A 529 6.86 12.91 -36.18
N ALA A 530 7.70 13.15 -37.19
CA ALA A 530 8.41 14.41 -37.34
C ALA A 530 7.51 15.60 -37.72
N LYS A 531 6.28 15.36 -38.18
CA LYS A 531 5.31 16.42 -38.50
C LYS A 531 4.55 16.92 -37.27
N ILE A 532 4.56 16.16 -36.18
CA ILE A 532 3.83 16.49 -34.96
C ILE A 532 4.71 17.40 -34.09
N ASN A 533 4.14 18.51 -33.65
CA ASN A 533 4.77 19.43 -32.70
C ASN A 533 4.03 19.36 -31.36
N VAL A 534 4.78 19.28 -30.27
CA VAL A 534 4.24 19.12 -28.91
C VAL A 534 4.84 20.14 -27.95
N GLN A 535 4.26 20.22 -26.75
CA GLN A 535 4.77 21.07 -25.68
C GLN A 535 6.10 20.52 -25.14
N GLY A 536 7.13 21.36 -25.16
CA GLY A 536 8.47 21.07 -24.69
C GLY A 536 8.66 21.44 -23.22
N HIS A 537 9.45 22.49 -22.96
CA HIS A 537 9.76 22.97 -21.62
C HIS A 537 8.97 24.23 -21.28
N LEU A 538 8.67 24.41 -19.99
CA LEU A 538 8.03 25.62 -19.49
C LEU A 538 8.97 26.83 -19.59
N ILE A 539 8.53 27.87 -20.28
CA ILE A 539 9.24 29.14 -20.39
C ILE A 539 9.00 29.93 -19.10
N LYS A 540 9.98 29.90 -18.19
CA LYS A 540 9.92 30.68 -16.94
C LYS A 540 10.07 32.18 -17.24
N THR A 541 8.96 32.91 -17.21
CA THR A 541 8.90 34.36 -17.49
C THR A 541 9.18 35.24 -16.27
N SER A 542 9.14 34.68 -15.05
CA SER A 542 9.43 35.42 -13.80
C SER A 542 10.34 34.64 -12.87
N THR A 543 11.22 35.35 -12.14
CA THR A 543 12.03 34.80 -11.05
C THR A 543 11.20 34.69 -9.76
N GLY A 544 11.29 33.55 -9.08
CA GLY A 544 10.57 33.26 -7.84
C GLY A 544 9.30 32.43 -8.01
N ILE A 545 8.55 32.24 -6.92
CA ILE A 545 7.34 31.41 -6.89
C ILE A 545 6.22 32.06 -7.71
N THR A 546 5.72 31.33 -8.70
CA THR A 546 4.54 31.69 -9.48
C THR A 546 3.29 31.15 -8.79
N THR A 547 2.51 32.04 -8.16
CA THR A 547 1.24 31.67 -7.53
C THR A 547 0.12 31.54 -8.56
N ARG A 548 -0.98 30.84 -8.24
CA ARG A 548 -2.16 30.71 -9.12
C ARG A 548 -2.71 32.05 -9.62
N SER A 549 -2.64 33.11 -8.80
CA SER A 549 -3.04 34.47 -9.19
C SER A 549 -2.07 35.12 -10.19
N LYS A 550 -0.76 34.87 -10.07
CA LYS A 550 0.25 35.31 -11.04
C LYS A 550 0.15 34.52 -12.35
N ALA A 551 -0.04 33.20 -12.30
CA ALA A 551 -0.24 32.36 -13.48
C ALA A 551 -1.52 32.75 -14.26
N LYS A 552 -2.56 33.26 -13.59
CA LYS A 552 -3.74 33.83 -14.29
C LYS A 552 -3.43 35.11 -15.06
N LEU A 553 -2.49 35.93 -14.57
CA LEU A 553 -2.11 37.20 -15.20
C LEU A 553 -1.02 37.02 -16.27
N ALA A 554 -0.15 36.02 -16.09
CA ALA A 554 0.86 35.60 -17.04
C ALA A 554 0.79 34.07 -17.17
N PRO A 555 -0.05 33.54 -18.09
CA PRO A 555 -0.22 32.10 -18.27
C PRO A 555 1.08 31.44 -18.70
N ASP A 556 1.24 30.19 -18.25
CA ASP A 556 2.37 29.34 -18.56
C ASP A 556 2.54 29.20 -20.08
N GLN A 557 3.71 29.61 -20.57
CA GLN A 557 4.09 29.45 -21.97
C GLN A 557 5.04 28.27 -22.09
N TRP A 558 4.78 27.38 -23.03
CA TRP A 558 5.61 26.21 -23.29
C TRP A 558 6.35 26.41 -24.60
N THR A 559 7.60 25.93 -24.66
CA THR A 559 8.27 25.79 -25.96
C THR A 559 7.51 24.79 -26.82
N ILE A 560 7.59 24.95 -28.14
CA ILE A 560 7.05 23.98 -29.08
C ILE A 560 8.23 23.27 -29.71
N ILE A 561 8.29 21.95 -29.55
CA ILE A 561 9.37 21.12 -30.10
C ILE A 561 8.80 19.96 -30.93
N PRO A 562 9.56 19.44 -31.90
CA PRO A 562 9.15 18.25 -32.65
C PRO A 562 8.96 17.04 -31.72
N LEU A 563 7.94 16.24 -31.99
CA LEU A 563 7.61 15.06 -31.20
C LEU A 563 8.80 14.09 -30.99
N PRO A 564 9.63 13.75 -32.00
CA PRO A 564 10.80 12.91 -31.78
C PRO A 564 11.78 13.48 -30.74
N ALA A 565 11.95 14.80 -30.71
CA ALA A 565 12.80 15.47 -29.73
C ALA A 565 12.19 15.41 -28.32
N LYS A 566 10.86 15.57 -28.18
CA LYS A 566 10.18 15.41 -26.88
C LYS A 566 10.27 13.97 -26.37
N ILE A 567 10.03 12.97 -27.22
CA ILE A 567 10.15 11.56 -26.85
C ILE A 567 11.59 11.26 -26.39
N PHE A 568 12.59 11.70 -27.15
CA PHE A 568 13.99 11.51 -26.77
C PHE A 568 14.34 12.19 -25.44
N SER A 569 13.79 13.38 -25.18
CA SER A 569 13.95 14.10 -23.90
C SER A 569 13.33 13.31 -22.74
N LEU A 570 12.11 12.79 -22.90
CA LEU A 570 11.44 11.96 -21.87
C LEU A 570 12.22 10.68 -21.56
N LEU A 571 12.73 9.98 -22.58
CA LEU A 571 13.59 8.80 -22.37
C LEU A 571 14.89 9.17 -21.63
N SER A 572 15.39 10.39 -21.85
CA SER A 572 16.59 10.89 -21.18
C SER A 572 16.29 11.29 -19.73
N ASP A 573 15.11 11.84 -19.44
CA ASP A 573 14.64 12.12 -18.07
C ASP A 573 14.57 10.83 -17.26
N THR A 574 13.93 9.78 -17.78
CA THR A 574 13.88 8.47 -17.10
C THR A 574 15.27 7.89 -16.87
N LEU A 575 16.22 8.11 -17.80
CA LEU A 575 17.60 7.68 -17.61
C LEU A 575 18.31 8.48 -16.50
N VAL A 576 18.04 9.79 -16.38
CA VAL A 576 18.56 10.63 -15.29
C VAL A 576 18.02 10.13 -13.96
N GLU A 577 16.71 9.93 -13.84
CA GLU A 577 16.06 9.43 -12.62
C GLU A 577 16.66 8.09 -12.17
N ILE A 578 16.83 7.14 -13.09
CA ILE A 578 17.47 5.85 -12.81
C ILE A 578 18.92 6.03 -12.34
N GLN A 579 19.68 6.96 -12.92
CA GLN A 579 21.07 7.21 -12.53
C GLN A 579 21.18 7.90 -11.17
N GLU A 580 20.25 8.79 -10.84
CA GLU A 580 20.17 9.46 -9.53
C GLU A 580 19.84 8.44 -8.43
N GLN A 581 18.88 7.53 -8.68
CA GLN A 581 18.54 6.45 -7.75
C GLN A 581 19.71 5.49 -7.48
N VAL A 582 20.52 5.17 -8.51
CA VAL A 582 21.70 4.32 -8.34
C VAL A 582 22.81 5.01 -7.54
N LEU A 583 22.89 6.34 -7.59
CA LEU A 583 23.86 7.12 -6.80
C LEU A 583 23.44 7.26 -5.34
N ASP A 584 22.13 7.32 -5.07
CA ASP A 584 21.59 7.35 -3.70
C ASP A 584 21.62 5.95 -3.04
N ASN A 585 21.57 4.85 -3.80
CA ASN A 585 21.68 3.47 -3.28
C ASN A 585 23.06 3.12 -2.63
N ASP A 586 24.09 3.97 -2.75
CA ASP A 586 25.35 3.80 -2.02
C ASP A 586 25.32 4.44 -0.60
N GLU A 587 24.27 5.21 -0.27
CA GLU A 587 24.00 5.77 1.06
C GLU A 587 22.51 5.55 1.44
N GLU A 588 22.24 4.44 2.14
CA GLU A 588 20.99 4.06 2.84
C GLU A 588 19.98 3.18 2.05
N ASP A 589 19.62 2.05 2.68
CA ASP A 589 18.77 0.97 2.18
C ASP A 589 17.42 1.47 1.63
N SER A 590 17.17 1.19 0.35
CA SER A 590 15.84 1.21 -0.26
C SER A 590 15.51 -0.21 -0.74
N ASP A 591 14.41 -0.76 -0.22
CA ASP A 591 13.92 -2.14 -0.37
C ASP A 591 13.47 -2.54 -1.81
N TRP A 592 14.09 -1.96 -2.85
CA TRP A 592 13.86 -2.32 -4.24
C TRP A 592 15.17 -2.69 -4.95
N GLU A 593 15.67 -3.90 -4.67
CA GLU A 593 16.21 -4.90 -5.61
C GLU A 593 17.11 -5.90 -4.85
N GLU A 594 16.65 -7.15 -4.75
CA GLU A 594 17.43 -8.25 -4.21
C GLU A 594 18.63 -8.61 -5.14
N VAL A 595 19.81 -8.62 -4.51
CA VAL A 595 21.07 -9.34 -4.83
C VAL A 595 22.14 -8.66 -5.72
N SER A 596 23.15 -8.19 -4.99
CA SER A 596 24.58 -7.97 -5.25
C SER A 596 25.27 -8.71 -6.41
N GLU A 597 26.12 -7.97 -7.14
CA GLU A 597 27.48 -8.42 -7.48
C GLU A 597 28.48 -7.26 -7.32
N SER A 598 29.49 -7.50 -6.48
CA SER A 598 30.64 -6.65 -6.20
C SER A 598 31.66 -6.62 -7.35
N ASP A 599 32.19 -5.45 -7.72
CA ASP A 599 33.65 -5.23 -7.80
C ASP A 599 34.03 -3.73 -7.99
N ASN A 600 35.13 -3.36 -7.34
CA ASN A 600 35.97 -2.14 -7.47
C ASN A 600 35.62 -0.90 -6.66
N GLY A 601 36.19 -0.86 -5.46
CA GLY A 601 36.31 0.34 -4.65
C GLY A 601 37.39 1.31 -5.14
N VAL A 602 37.11 2.60 -5.00
CA VAL A 602 38.09 3.67 -4.72
C VAL A 602 37.37 4.72 -3.87
N GLY A 603 37.79 4.85 -2.60
CA GLY A 603 37.24 5.85 -1.69
C GLY A 603 37.60 7.28 -2.12
N VAL A 604 36.62 8.19 -2.00
CA VAL A 604 36.84 9.64 -2.10
C VAL A 604 36.30 10.28 -0.81
N PRO A 605 37.03 11.20 -0.15
CA PRO A 605 36.69 11.69 1.19
C PRO A 605 35.47 12.61 1.23
N GLN A 606 34.60 12.39 2.21
CA GLN A 606 33.57 13.30 2.71
C GLN A 606 34.20 14.67 3.04
N ASP A 607 33.93 15.67 2.20
CA ASP A 607 33.92 17.08 2.56
C ASP A 607 33.35 17.86 1.37
N ILE A 608 32.42 18.77 1.66
CA ILE A 608 31.78 19.76 0.77
C ILE A 608 30.41 19.33 0.20
N LEU A 609 29.33 19.59 0.95
CA LEU A 609 28.28 20.56 0.59
C LEU A 609 27.08 20.58 1.56
N TYR A 610 27.32 21.16 2.73
CA TYR A 610 26.27 21.97 3.39
C TYR A 610 26.04 23.22 2.55
N SER A 611 24.98 23.28 1.75
CA SER A 611 24.14 24.48 1.60
C SER A 611 22.99 24.26 0.62
N SER A 612 21.77 24.14 1.15
CA SER A 612 20.53 24.72 0.62
C SER A 612 19.36 24.41 1.57
N SER A 613 19.46 24.91 2.80
CA SER A 613 18.35 24.93 3.75
C SER A 613 17.34 26.02 3.37
N ILE A 614 16.11 25.63 2.99
CA ILE A 614 14.92 26.47 3.13
C ILE A 614 14.27 26.09 4.47
N PRO A 615 13.98 27.04 5.38
CA PRO A 615 13.35 26.73 6.66
C PRO A 615 11.84 26.58 6.48
N SER A 616 11.32 25.34 6.53
CA SER A 616 9.89 25.07 6.69
C SER A 616 9.54 25.12 8.18
N ASN A 617 8.82 26.17 8.56
CA ASN A 617 8.14 26.25 9.85
C ASN A 617 6.96 25.26 9.87
N LEU A 618 6.83 24.51 10.97
CA LEU A 618 5.64 23.79 11.43
C LEU A 618 5.11 22.73 10.45
N ASN A 619 5.75 21.55 10.47
CA ASN A 619 5.11 20.31 10.03
C ASN A 619 4.31 19.73 11.20
N PRO A 620 3.02 19.37 11.02
CA PRO A 620 2.41 18.28 11.77
C PRO A 620 3.24 17.01 11.53
N SER A 621 3.32 16.12 12.52
CA SER A 621 4.15 14.91 12.48
C SER A 621 4.05 14.21 11.13
N VAL A 622 5.22 13.86 10.58
CA VAL A 622 5.36 13.12 9.32
C VAL A 622 4.54 11.85 9.39
N GLU A 623 4.34 11.23 10.55
CA GLU A 623 3.44 10.10 10.78
C GLU A 623 1.97 10.33 10.41
N HIS A 624 1.40 11.54 10.48
CA HIS A 624 0.02 11.75 10.03
C HIS A 624 -0.08 11.94 8.52
N LEU A 625 0.97 12.50 7.91
CA LEU A 625 1.09 12.53 6.45
C LEU A 625 1.49 11.17 5.92
N ASP A 626 2.19 10.35 6.70
CA ASP A 626 2.56 8.97 6.40
C ASP A 626 1.44 7.99 6.74
N ALA A 627 0.56 8.29 7.71
CA ALA A 627 -0.68 7.58 7.99
C ALA A 627 -1.80 7.97 7.02
N MET A 628 -1.87 9.23 6.57
CA MET A 628 -2.73 9.64 5.47
C MET A 628 -2.16 9.18 4.12
N ALA A 629 -0.83 9.20 3.93
CA ALA A 629 -0.18 8.56 2.80
C ALA A 629 -0.16 7.05 2.96
N LYS A 630 -0.45 6.44 4.11
CA LYS A 630 -0.75 5.02 4.22
C LYS A 630 -2.23 4.78 3.90
N VAL A 631 -3.15 5.63 4.32
CA VAL A 631 -4.55 5.54 3.84
C VAL A 631 -4.70 5.85 2.33
N PHE A 632 -3.76 6.59 1.72
CA PHE A 632 -3.75 6.92 0.28
C PHE A 632 -2.64 6.22 -0.56
N ASN A 633 -1.54 5.73 0.04
CA ASN A 633 -0.45 4.92 -0.58
C ASN A 633 -0.30 3.51 0.05
N GLU A 634 -1.02 3.10 1.10
CA GLU A 634 -1.36 1.67 1.36
C GLU A 634 -2.48 1.22 0.40
N SER A 635 -2.51 1.80 -0.80
CA SER A 635 -2.55 0.96 -1.99
C SER A 635 -1.17 0.36 -2.30
N ASP A 636 -0.35 0.02 -1.29
CA ASP A 636 0.52 -1.17 -1.33
C ASP A 636 -0.33 -2.46 -1.42
N ASP A 637 -1.68 -2.33 -1.42
CA ASP A 637 -2.59 -3.24 -2.11
C ASP A 637 -2.62 -3.04 -3.65
N ASP A 638 -1.51 -2.62 -4.27
CA ASP A 638 -1.20 -2.84 -5.69
C ASP A 638 -0.99 -4.35 -6.00
N ASN A 639 -1.63 -5.23 -5.22
CA ASN A 639 -1.80 -6.65 -5.50
C ASN A 639 -2.66 -6.88 -6.77
N TYR A 640 -3.25 -5.83 -7.35
CA TYR A 640 -3.87 -5.85 -8.68
C TYR A 640 -2.84 -5.85 -9.83
N GLU A 641 -1.63 -5.35 -9.60
CA GLU A 641 -0.54 -5.40 -10.58
C GLU A 641 0.11 -6.78 -10.64
N ASP A 642 0.11 -7.55 -9.54
CA ASP A 642 0.86 -8.82 -9.41
C ASP A 642 0.44 -9.89 -10.46
N ASP A 643 -0.84 -9.94 -10.84
CA ASP A 643 -1.32 -10.88 -11.87
C ASP A 643 -0.99 -10.44 -13.31
N LEU A 644 -1.03 -9.14 -13.61
CA LEU A 644 -0.57 -8.58 -14.90
C LEU A 644 0.95 -8.73 -15.05
N MET A 645 1.67 -8.53 -13.95
CA MET A 645 3.12 -8.58 -13.82
C MET A 645 3.70 -9.98 -14.07
N LYS A 646 2.97 -11.05 -13.74
CA LYS A 646 3.43 -12.44 -13.95
C LYS A 646 3.35 -12.91 -15.41
N VAL A 647 2.50 -12.27 -16.23
CA VAL A 647 2.17 -12.76 -17.58
C VAL A 647 2.96 -12.02 -18.67
N ASP A 648 3.25 -10.75 -18.45
CA ASP A 648 3.93 -9.91 -19.44
C ASP A 648 5.47 -9.92 -19.27
N PRO A 649 6.25 -10.41 -20.26
CA PRO A 649 7.71 -10.38 -20.21
C PRO A 649 8.32 -8.98 -20.04
N ILE A 650 7.56 -7.91 -20.34
CA ILE A 650 8.03 -6.53 -20.10
C ILE A 650 8.22 -6.26 -18.62
N ASN A 651 7.49 -6.94 -17.73
CA ASN A 651 7.66 -6.73 -16.30
C ASN A 651 9.07 -7.13 -15.82
N GLU A 652 9.64 -8.22 -16.37
CA GLU A 652 11.00 -8.69 -16.06
C GLU A 652 12.09 -7.83 -16.74
N MET A 653 11.72 -6.89 -17.62
CA MET A 653 12.68 -6.07 -18.34
C MET A 653 13.36 -5.07 -17.40
N LYS A 654 14.70 -5.14 -17.35
CA LYS A 654 15.54 -4.11 -16.70
C LYS A 654 15.52 -2.83 -17.55
N LEU A 655 14.77 -1.82 -17.10
CA LEU A 655 14.55 -0.58 -17.85
C LEU A 655 15.85 0.16 -18.16
N HIS A 656 16.79 0.19 -17.22
CA HIS A 656 18.11 0.81 -17.40
C HIS A 656 18.91 0.15 -18.54
N VAL A 657 18.90 -1.19 -18.62
CA VAL A 657 19.61 -1.95 -19.68
C VAL A 657 18.96 -1.68 -21.03
N PHE A 658 17.63 -1.69 -21.08
CA PHE A 658 16.88 -1.41 -22.30
C PHE A 658 17.17 -0.01 -22.84
N LEU A 659 17.09 1.02 -21.99
CA LEU A 659 17.38 2.40 -22.40
C LEU A 659 18.83 2.56 -22.83
N LYS A 660 19.78 1.95 -22.09
CA LYS A 660 21.21 1.94 -22.47
C LYS A 660 21.39 1.41 -23.89
N ASN A 661 20.84 0.23 -24.17
CA ASN A 661 20.92 -0.40 -25.49
C ASN A 661 20.25 0.47 -26.56
N PHE A 662 19.08 1.03 -26.27
CA PHE A 662 18.36 1.92 -27.19
C PHE A 662 19.18 3.14 -27.60
N PHE A 663 19.76 3.88 -26.65
CA PHE A 663 20.58 5.07 -26.96
C PHE A 663 21.84 4.70 -27.76
N VAL A 664 22.52 3.62 -27.38
CA VAL A 664 23.70 3.10 -28.09
C VAL A 664 23.33 2.71 -29.54
N ASP A 665 22.24 1.97 -29.74
CA ASP A 665 21.81 1.53 -31.06
C ASP A 665 21.37 2.70 -31.94
N LEU A 666 20.64 3.68 -31.38
CA LEU A 666 20.26 4.88 -32.11
C LEU A 666 21.49 5.70 -32.55
N SER A 667 22.47 5.87 -31.65
CA SER A 667 23.72 6.59 -31.96
C SER A 667 24.54 5.91 -33.06
N LYS A 668 24.55 4.56 -33.12
CA LYS A 668 25.28 3.79 -34.13
C LYS A 668 24.57 3.76 -35.46
N SER A 669 23.24 3.64 -35.44
CA SER A 669 22.42 3.43 -36.63
C SER A 669 22.06 4.73 -37.37
N ASP A 670 21.95 5.88 -36.70
CA ASP A 670 21.75 7.17 -37.33
C ASP A 670 22.35 8.32 -36.49
N ARG A 671 23.65 8.56 -36.70
CA ARG A 671 24.38 9.65 -36.03
C ARG A 671 23.80 11.04 -36.31
N SER A 672 23.18 11.22 -37.48
CA SER A 672 22.65 12.53 -37.87
C SER A 672 21.39 12.86 -37.08
N LEU A 673 20.46 11.92 -37.00
CA LEU A 673 19.25 12.02 -36.19
C LEU A 673 19.60 12.13 -34.70
N PHE A 674 20.48 11.26 -34.21
CA PHE A 674 20.92 11.30 -32.81
C PHE A 674 21.51 12.67 -32.44
N GLY A 675 22.43 13.20 -33.26
CA GLY A 675 23.03 14.51 -33.03
C GLY A 675 22.00 15.66 -33.06
N TYR A 676 20.98 15.57 -33.91
CA TYR A 676 19.88 16.54 -33.93
C TYR A 676 19.01 16.45 -32.66
N LEU A 677 18.68 15.25 -32.19
CA LEU A 677 17.88 15.05 -30.98
C LEU A 677 18.62 15.57 -29.72
N CYS A 678 19.93 15.32 -29.61
CA CYS A 678 20.76 15.81 -28.50
C CYS A 678 20.82 17.35 -28.36
N GLN A 679 20.53 18.10 -29.43
CA GLN A 679 20.51 19.58 -29.37
C GLN A 679 19.34 20.11 -28.54
N ASN A 680 18.27 19.32 -28.39
CA ASN A 680 17.07 19.71 -27.65
C ASN A 680 17.10 19.25 -26.18
N LEU A 681 18.16 18.54 -25.76
CA LEU A 681 18.32 18.09 -24.38
C LEU A 681 18.82 19.20 -23.47
N THR A 682 18.42 19.12 -22.19
CA THR A 682 19.05 19.87 -21.10
C THR A 682 20.47 19.37 -20.83
N ASP A 683 21.27 20.13 -20.09
CA ASP A 683 22.64 19.73 -19.77
C ASP A 683 22.69 18.42 -18.95
N ALA A 684 21.75 18.24 -18.00
CA ALA A 684 21.63 17.01 -17.21
C ALA A 684 21.31 15.79 -18.09
N GLN A 685 20.27 15.91 -18.94
CA GLN A 685 19.88 14.87 -19.90
C GLN A 685 21.03 14.52 -20.84
N ARG A 686 21.72 15.53 -21.40
CA ARG A 686 22.85 15.32 -22.30
C ARG A 686 23.98 14.54 -21.62
N ASN A 687 24.35 14.93 -20.40
CA ASN A 687 25.39 14.24 -19.63
C ASN A 687 25.03 12.77 -19.36
N ALA A 688 23.77 12.48 -19.00
CA ALA A 688 23.31 11.12 -18.74
C ALA A 688 23.39 10.24 -20.01
N VAL A 689 22.94 10.77 -21.16
CA VAL A 689 23.01 10.07 -22.45
C VAL A 689 24.46 9.87 -22.91
N GLU A 690 25.32 10.88 -22.76
CA GLU A 690 26.74 10.78 -23.13
C GLU A 690 27.49 9.74 -22.30
N LYS A 691 27.23 9.64 -20.98
CA LYS A 691 27.78 8.59 -20.12
C LYS A 691 27.44 7.19 -20.64
N VAL A 692 26.21 6.98 -21.08
CA VAL A 692 25.73 5.69 -21.59
C VAL A 692 26.33 5.33 -22.94
N VAL A 693 26.43 6.30 -23.86
CA VAL A 693 26.92 6.07 -25.23
C VAL A 693 28.46 5.97 -25.29
N SER A 694 29.16 6.48 -24.28
CA SER A 694 30.63 6.42 -24.18
C SER A 694 31.16 5.15 -23.49
N GLN A 695 30.31 4.38 -22.82
CA GLN A 695 30.59 3.04 -22.30
C GLN A 695 30.44 1.97 -23.39
#